data_AF-A0A5R9FHP2-F1
#
_entry.id   AF-A0A5R9FHP2-F1
#
_cell.length_a   1.000
_cell.length_b   1.000
_cell.length_c   1.000
_cell.angle_alpha   90.00
_cell.angle_beta   90.00
_cell.angle_gamma   90.00
#
_symmetry.space_group_name_H-M   'P 1'
#
loop_
_entity.id
_entity.type
_entity.pdbx_description
1 polymer ?
#
loop_
_entity_poly.entity_id
_entity_poly.type
_entity_poly.pdbx_seq_one_letter_code
_entity_poly.pdbx_strand_id
1 'polypeptide(L)'
;MRRRTGPRPRPRPSPRRRHRTTTALFGSFLSVTLAATGTVASPAQAADDPNAVALDKDAILAANQLDERQWYKDNIPFLDTPDNDIDDVYYYRWSTFKRALRYTVPGTGYVSTEYDVPIGYAGNPYTALPDAAGYHLLDGRWLRNRDYAGDYLDFWLRGAGNSGARNFSEWITSAAYQRYLVTGDAAQIKSALPHLIALYKRWDSNFTNDITVNGTASTSDLYHQTPLSDATEYTETSMHSSNWFSGGPGYRPTINAYMFSAAQAISKIATMNGDTATANEYGDKAAALKAGVQNSLWDPQRNFFMQVYNTHSTNGTLKQTRTTWREAMGFAPWAFNLPDAQYSSAWKYLTDSKRFKAPFGPTTLERVHDFEAEQATRNHANVFNSSTASNGSYVGQMDFDDSYVTFTVDAPGAGTYPVTVHYANGTSGTSTHKLIVNDNTANPITVNYAPTGAWQKFSESQAVTVQVPMKAGANTLKFAKGTSFAELDRITANPYFNYEAIPAEQKRDDANCCHWNGPSWPYQTSQILTGMANLLQDYPAQSYVTKADYQSMLAQFADLQHKDGKPYVAEAANGDTGEWIYDGFNFSEHYNHSSFNDLVLTGLLGIKPQAGNTLVLRPLIPSNWDYFAVESLPYHGHTYSIRWDRDGSHYGKGSGLQIFQDGQRIHQSSTIGNTTVNVAAPVTPAPATRMMNVAANPLTAEQDWLGRTITQPYPKAFASYTNTVSNGPHCHSGQTCKPTTFDAPLRATDGWIRYDKIPDDRWTNSGSPNATDHLGVDFGAPRKINEVKFYTYDDGANIRVPASYTVQYLKDGAWANVPSQTKSPATPVANNANEVTFPTVTTSQFRVVLTPQAGKFVGVTELESWYPETPALKIINKNSNLELGISGTSIAAGGAVQQQTADTTANHKWKLVPAENGYYKIFNANSGQVLGIKDASKTAGATALQWGDTLTADHLWSVVDAGGGYCKLVNKNSGMVLGIDGMSTSSGAQALQWDDNGTADHLWRIVTDDGGTPFNGS
;
A
#
# COMPACT_ATOMS: atom_id res chain seq x y z
N MET A 1 -50.99 5.29 20.49
CA MET A 1 -52.33 5.82 20.83
C MET A 1 -52.49 7.23 20.27
N ARG A 2 -53.60 7.49 19.56
CA ARG A 2 -54.38 8.74 19.36
C ARG A 2 -53.66 10.10 19.51
N ARG A 3 -53.83 11.15 18.69
CA ARG A 3 -54.79 11.54 17.64
C ARG A 3 -54.28 12.94 17.16
N ARG A 4 -54.03 13.17 15.86
CA ARG A 4 -54.97 13.60 14.79
C ARG A 4 -55.07 15.13 14.57
N THR A 5 -54.71 15.53 13.35
CA THR A 5 -55.45 16.40 12.37
C THR A 5 -55.83 17.82 12.80
N GLY A 6 -55.47 18.87 12.05
CA GLY A 6 -55.86 19.14 10.66
C GLY A 6 -56.21 20.64 10.50
N PRO A 7 -56.80 21.12 9.38
CA PRO A 7 -56.05 21.90 8.37
C PRO A 7 -56.71 23.21 7.87
N ARG A 8 -55.88 24.10 7.23
CA ARG A 8 -56.15 25.05 6.08
C ARG A 8 -57.34 26.05 6.17
N PRO A 9 -57.59 27.03 5.24
CA PRO A 9 -56.84 27.57 4.08
C PRO A 9 -56.76 29.15 3.97
N ARG A 10 -56.13 29.62 2.87
CA ARG A 10 -55.94 30.98 2.25
C ARG A 10 -57.26 31.75 1.92
N PRO A 11 -57.35 32.97 1.27
CA PRO A 11 -56.34 33.80 0.53
C PRO A 11 -56.44 35.38 0.53
N ARG A 12 -55.36 36.07 0.06
CA ARG A 12 -55.18 37.33 -0.79
C ARG A 12 -56.13 38.58 -0.66
N PRO A 13 -55.81 39.78 -1.25
CA PRO A 13 -54.60 40.64 -1.25
C PRO A 13 -54.85 42.20 -1.18
N SER A 14 -53.76 42.99 -1.12
CA SER A 14 -53.59 44.37 -1.71
C SER A 14 -53.94 45.65 -0.87
N PRO A 15 -53.55 46.88 -1.29
CA PRO A 15 -52.50 47.68 -0.62
C PRO A 15 -52.88 49.16 -0.33
N ARG A 16 -52.00 49.96 0.34
CA ARG A 16 -51.66 51.36 -0.06
C ARG A 16 -50.76 52.11 0.95
N ARG A 17 -49.89 52.92 0.32
CA ARG A 17 -48.92 53.92 0.81
C ARG A 17 -49.44 54.95 1.83
N ARG A 18 -48.51 55.58 2.57
CA ARG A 18 -48.40 57.05 2.67
C ARG A 18 -47.00 57.53 3.05
N HIS A 19 -46.58 58.59 2.35
CA HIS A 19 -45.36 59.40 2.53
C HIS A 19 -45.38 60.23 3.82
N ARG A 20 -44.19 60.66 4.29
CA ARG A 20 -43.91 62.06 4.62
C ARG A 20 -42.39 62.37 4.63
N THR A 21 -42.09 63.47 3.95
CA THR A 21 -40.82 64.20 3.74
C THR A 21 -40.53 65.19 4.87
N THR A 22 -39.29 65.70 4.93
CA THR A 22 -38.74 67.04 5.36
C THR A 22 -37.47 66.83 6.20
N THR A 23 -36.32 67.51 6.09
CA THR A 23 -35.92 68.84 5.54
C THR A 23 -34.41 68.85 5.27
N ALA A 24 -33.95 69.69 4.35
CA ALA A 24 -32.54 69.96 4.02
C ALA A 24 -31.93 71.11 4.86
N LEU A 25 -30.60 71.15 4.96
CA LEU A 25 -29.82 72.37 5.19
C LEU A 25 -28.62 72.41 4.24
N PHE A 26 -28.41 73.57 3.62
CA PHE A 26 -27.40 73.90 2.61
C PHE A 26 -26.11 74.45 3.25
N GLY A 27 -24.97 74.16 2.63
CA GLY A 27 -23.70 74.86 2.81
C GLY A 27 -22.76 74.56 1.63
N SER A 28 -22.58 75.54 0.74
CA SER A 28 -21.81 75.47 -0.52
C SER A 28 -20.30 75.52 -0.30
N PHE A 29 -19.50 74.81 -1.12
CA PHE A 29 -18.44 75.38 -1.97
C PHE A 29 -17.92 74.36 -3.01
N LEU A 30 -17.67 74.88 -4.22
CA LEU A 30 -17.17 74.30 -5.48
C LEU A 30 -16.04 73.26 -5.31
N SER A 31 -16.18 72.03 -5.83
CA SER A 31 -15.86 71.54 -7.20
C SER A 31 -14.38 71.21 -7.45
N VAL A 32 -14.04 69.92 -7.53
CA VAL A 32 -13.40 69.26 -8.69
C VAL A 32 -13.83 67.77 -8.70
N THR A 33 -14.22 67.32 -9.88
CA THR A 33 -14.96 66.11 -10.25
C THR A 33 -14.12 64.83 -10.19
N LEU A 34 -14.64 63.76 -9.56
CA LEU A 34 -14.44 62.39 -10.05
C LEU A 34 -15.80 61.67 -10.00
N ALA A 35 -16.22 61.15 -11.15
CA ALA A 35 -17.53 60.56 -11.34
C ALA A 35 -17.70 59.28 -10.50
N ALA A 36 -18.64 59.33 -9.56
CA ALA A 36 -19.24 58.14 -8.96
C ALA A 36 -20.54 57.83 -9.71
N THR A 37 -20.52 56.79 -10.55
CA THR A 37 -21.74 56.04 -10.87
C THR A 37 -21.77 54.84 -9.96
N GLY A 38 -22.60 54.93 -8.92
CA GLY A 38 -22.89 53.81 -8.05
C GLY A 38 -23.59 52.70 -8.83
N THR A 39 -22.97 51.53 -8.84
CA THR A 39 -23.68 50.26 -9.00
C THR A 39 -24.18 49.84 -7.62
N VAL A 40 -25.49 49.59 -7.54
CA VAL A 40 -26.12 48.95 -6.39
C VAL A 40 -25.45 47.58 -6.21
N ALA A 41 -24.79 47.38 -5.07
CA ALA A 41 -24.18 46.09 -4.74
C ALA A 41 -25.27 45.01 -4.64
N SER A 42 -25.10 43.94 -5.43
CA SER A 42 -25.84 42.69 -5.25
C SER A 42 -25.42 42.00 -3.94
N PRO A 43 -26.26 41.18 -3.29
CA PRO A 43 -25.97 40.58 -1.98
C PRO A 43 -24.89 39.47 -1.97
N ALA A 44 -24.05 39.36 -3.00
CA ALA A 44 -23.07 38.29 -3.15
C ALA A 44 -21.65 38.79 -2.85
N GLN A 45 -21.44 39.22 -1.60
CA GLN A 45 -20.13 39.51 -1.00
C GLN A 45 -20.35 39.69 0.51
N ALA A 46 -20.89 38.64 1.16
CA ALA A 46 -20.61 38.51 2.58
C ALA A 46 -19.10 38.27 2.68
N ALA A 47 -18.39 39.15 3.38
CA ALA A 47 -16.94 39.11 3.54
C ALA A 47 -16.52 37.70 3.96
N ASP A 48 -15.81 37.00 3.07
CA ASP A 48 -15.23 35.70 3.38
C ASP A 48 -14.21 35.90 4.48
N ASP A 49 -14.41 35.26 5.62
CA ASP A 49 -13.30 35.01 6.52
C ASP A 49 -12.48 33.86 5.91
N PRO A 50 -11.27 34.12 5.36
CA PRO A 50 -10.38 33.07 4.86
C PRO A 50 -9.99 32.03 5.93
N ASN A 51 -10.27 32.30 7.22
CA ASN A 51 -10.06 31.37 8.33
C ASN A 51 -11.33 30.61 8.74
N ALA A 52 -12.44 30.74 8.00
CA ALA A 52 -13.68 30.04 8.34
C ALA A 52 -13.59 28.54 8.03
N VAL A 53 -12.94 27.81 8.94
CA VAL A 53 -13.01 26.36 9.07
C VAL A 53 -14.48 25.92 8.96
N ALA A 54 -14.75 25.03 8.01
CA ALA A 54 -16.06 24.40 7.83
C ALA A 54 -16.19 23.14 8.69
N LEU A 55 -15.07 22.43 8.93
CA LEU A 55 -15.06 21.15 9.62
C LEU A 55 -14.58 21.27 11.07
N ASP A 56 -15.42 20.84 12.02
CA ASP A 56 -14.99 20.68 13.41
C ASP A 56 -14.13 19.41 13.54
N LYS A 57 -12.82 19.58 13.38
CA LYS A 57 -11.83 18.50 13.42
C LYS A 57 -11.82 17.77 14.76
N ASP A 58 -12.08 18.47 15.87
CA ASP A 58 -12.14 17.85 17.19
C ASP A 58 -13.39 16.96 17.33
N ALA A 59 -14.54 17.45 16.88
CA ALA A 59 -15.78 16.68 16.87
C ALA A 59 -15.67 15.43 15.98
N ILE A 60 -15.09 15.56 14.78
CA ILE A 60 -14.86 14.45 13.85
C ILE A 60 -14.00 13.35 14.49
N LEU A 61 -12.84 13.72 15.05
CA LEU A 61 -11.93 12.73 15.67
C LEU A 61 -12.55 12.09 16.91
N ALA A 62 -13.37 12.83 17.66
CA ALA A 62 -14.09 12.30 18.81
C ALA A 62 -15.20 11.32 18.38
N ALA A 63 -15.95 11.62 17.33
CA ALA A 63 -17.00 10.76 16.79
C ALA A 63 -16.44 9.41 16.29
N ASN A 64 -15.27 9.46 15.65
CA ASN A 64 -14.55 8.29 15.12
C ASN A 64 -13.70 7.55 16.17
N GLN A 65 -13.70 8.00 17.44
CA GLN A 65 -12.97 7.36 18.55
C GLN A 65 -11.47 7.17 18.27
N LEU A 66 -10.85 8.12 17.57
CA LEU A 66 -9.44 8.01 17.19
C LEU A 66 -8.50 8.42 18.35
N ASP A 67 -7.51 7.58 18.64
CA ASP A 67 -6.47 7.79 19.65
C ASP A 67 -5.37 8.76 19.18
N GLU A 68 -4.66 9.43 20.11
CA GLU A 68 -3.67 10.48 19.77
C GLU A 68 -4.16 11.50 18.71
N ARG A 69 -5.34 12.08 18.94
CA ARG A 69 -6.02 13.01 18.02
C ARG A 69 -5.12 14.09 17.40
N GLN A 70 -4.12 14.56 18.13
CA GLN A 70 -3.19 15.57 17.62
C GLN A 70 -2.40 15.07 16.40
N TRP A 71 -1.99 13.81 16.37
CA TRP A 71 -1.31 13.23 15.21
C TRP A 71 -2.15 13.35 13.95
N TYR A 72 -3.46 13.02 14.03
CA TYR A 72 -4.36 13.17 12.88
C TYR A 72 -4.53 14.64 12.48
N LYS A 73 -4.72 15.54 13.45
CA LYS A 73 -4.82 16.99 13.19
C LYS A 73 -3.60 17.57 12.51
N ASP A 74 -2.42 16.99 12.71
CA ASP A 74 -1.16 17.43 12.13
C ASP A 74 -0.88 16.77 10.78
N ASN A 75 -1.47 15.60 10.50
CA ASN A 75 -1.05 14.78 9.35
C ASN A 75 -2.10 14.57 8.27
N ILE A 76 -3.37 14.31 8.60
CA ILE A 76 -4.35 13.86 7.60
C ILE A 76 -5.20 15.01 7.01
N PRO A 77 -5.71 14.87 5.77
CA PRO A 77 -6.85 15.64 5.30
C PRO A 77 -8.12 15.26 6.09
N PHE A 78 -9.04 16.21 6.26
CA PHE A 78 -10.32 16.00 6.94
C PHE A 78 -11.44 16.05 5.92
N LEU A 79 -12.39 15.12 6.00
CA LEU A 79 -13.47 14.88 5.06
C LEU A 79 -14.83 15.01 5.76
N ASP A 80 -15.82 15.55 5.04
CA ASP A 80 -17.24 15.46 5.38
C ASP A 80 -18.01 15.19 4.08
N THR A 81 -18.80 14.12 4.05
CA THR A 81 -19.67 13.77 2.93
C THR A 81 -21.09 13.43 3.37
N PRO A 82 -22.07 13.38 2.46
CA PRO A 82 -23.42 12.89 2.76
C PRO A 82 -23.50 11.37 3.00
N ASP A 83 -22.39 10.64 2.87
CA ASP A 83 -22.32 9.18 2.99
C ASP A 83 -21.46 8.81 4.22
N ASN A 84 -22.15 8.49 5.32
CA ASN A 84 -21.48 8.22 6.59
C ASN A 84 -20.58 6.98 6.54
N ASP A 85 -20.89 5.97 5.73
CA ASP A 85 -20.06 4.77 5.64
C ASP A 85 -18.72 5.10 4.98
N ILE A 86 -18.72 6.00 3.98
CA ILE A 86 -17.49 6.53 3.39
C ILE A 86 -16.67 7.30 4.42
N ASP A 87 -17.30 8.17 5.22
CA ASP A 87 -16.62 8.98 6.22
C ASP A 87 -16.04 8.11 7.36
N ASP A 88 -16.83 7.19 7.91
CA ASP A 88 -16.41 6.26 8.97
C ASP A 88 -15.21 5.40 8.51
N VAL A 89 -15.28 4.85 7.29
CA VAL A 89 -14.17 4.07 6.72
C VAL A 89 -12.98 4.97 6.39
N TYR A 90 -13.17 6.21 5.94
CA TYR A 90 -12.07 7.14 5.64
C TYR A 90 -11.20 7.39 6.88
N TYR A 91 -11.83 7.66 8.01
CA TYR A 91 -11.14 7.87 9.28
C TYR A 91 -10.57 6.59 9.87
N TYR A 92 -11.29 5.47 9.75
CA TYR A 92 -10.78 4.15 10.12
C TYR A 92 -9.53 3.78 9.32
N ARG A 93 -9.49 4.03 8.01
CA ARG A 93 -8.34 3.71 7.15
C ARG A 93 -7.14 4.61 7.40
N TRP A 94 -7.34 5.83 7.88
CA TRP A 94 -6.24 6.61 8.45
C TRP A 94 -5.71 6.01 9.76
N SER A 95 -6.59 5.39 10.57
CA SER A 95 -6.19 4.68 11.77
C SER A 95 -5.39 3.43 11.48
N THR A 96 -5.78 2.65 10.46
CA THR A 96 -5.03 1.44 10.04
C THR A 96 -3.66 1.84 9.48
N PHE A 97 -3.59 2.91 8.67
CA PHE A 97 -2.33 3.42 8.16
C PHE A 97 -1.39 3.84 9.30
N LYS A 98 -1.90 4.63 10.26
CA LYS A 98 -1.10 5.07 11.40
C LYS A 98 -0.60 3.90 12.23
N ARG A 99 -1.45 2.90 12.46
CA ARG A 99 -1.11 1.69 13.20
C ARG A 99 -0.02 0.87 12.51
N ALA A 100 -0.02 0.85 11.18
CA ALA A 100 1.02 0.23 10.37
C ALA A 100 2.34 1.04 10.32
N LEU A 101 2.35 2.31 10.75
CA LEU A 101 3.57 3.11 10.80
C LEU A 101 4.47 2.63 11.94
N ARG A 102 5.71 2.32 11.56
CA ARG A 102 6.73 1.85 12.47
C ARG A 102 8.01 2.65 12.30
N TYR A 103 8.52 3.24 13.38
CA TYR A 103 9.90 3.74 13.35
C TYR A 103 10.86 2.57 13.53
N THR A 104 11.73 2.34 12.55
CA THR A 104 12.60 1.16 12.55
C THR A 104 13.91 1.42 13.28
N VAL A 105 14.82 2.17 12.66
CA VAL A 105 16.10 2.56 13.23
C VAL A 105 16.56 3.89 12.64
N PRO A 106 17.41 4.65 13.35
CA PRO A 106 18.07 5.81 12.79
C PRO A 106 18.81 5.43 11.49
N GLY A 107 18.59 6.20 10.42
CA GLY A 107 19.13 5.87 9.09
C GLY A 107 18.04 5.50 8.09
N THR A 108 17.10 4.65 8.50
CA THR A 108 15.97 4.19 7.67
C THR A 108 14.69 4.95 8.01
N GLY A 109 14.45 5.25 9.30
CA GLY A 109 13.27 5.99 9.74
C GLY A 109 11.99 5.16 9.73
N TYR A 110 10.90 5.75 9.23
CA TYR A 110 9.57 5.11 9.21
C TYR A 110 9.37 4.11 8.06
N VAL A 111 8.63 3.04 8.35
CA VAL A 111 8.05 2.13 7.35
C VAL A 111 6.56 1.96 7.58
N SER A 112 5.83 1.52 6.55
CA SER A 112 4.45 1.04 6.67
C SER A 112 4.44 -0.48 6.52
N THR A 113 3.87 -1.19 7.50
CA THR A 113 3.66 -2.64 7.42
C THR A 113 2.31 -2.97 6.78
N GLU A 114 2.18 -4.21 6.31
CA GLU A 114 0.95 -4.75 5.75
C GLU A 114 0.12 -5.45 6.81
N TYR A 115 0.77 -6.33 7.58
CA TYR A 115 0.19 -7.02 8.72
C TYR A 115 0.43 -6.27 10.01
N ASP A 116 -0.50 -6.49 10.93
CA ASP A 116 -0.38 -6.17 12.34
C ASP A 116 0.49 -7.18 13.11
N VAL A 117 0.93 -8.24 12.44
CA VAL A 117 1.94 -9.24 12.78
C VAL A 117 3.40 -8.99 12.40
N PRO A 118 4.48 -9.32 13.15
CA PRO A 118 5.75 -9.59 12.47
C PRO A 118 5.59 -10.81 11.54
N ILE A 119 5.94 -10.71 10.25
CA ILE A 119 5.73 -11.81 9.28
C ILE A 119 7.03 -12.44 8.80
N GLY A 120 7.12 -13.78 8.87
CA GLY A 120 8.35 -14.53 8.60
C GLY A 120 8.85 -14.47 7.16
N TYR A 121 7.96 -14.32 6.18
CA TYR A 121 8.31 -14.28 4.76
C TYR A 121 8.58 -12.87 4.22
N ALA A 122 8.55 -11.83 5.06
CA ALA A 122 8.87 -10.47 4.63
C ALA A 122 10.32 -10.30 4.12
N GLY A 123 11.22 -11.23 4.47
CA GLY A 123 12.60 -11.26 3.97
C GLY A 123 13.48 -10.11 4.49
N ASN A 124 12.97 -9.26 5.38
CA ASN A 124 13.69 -8.18 6.04
C ASN A 124 13.28 -8.14 7.53
N PRO A 125 14.17 -7.64 8.44
CA PRO A 125 13.91 -7.65 9.87
C PRO A 125 12.81 -6.66 10.30
N TYR A 126 12.38 -5.76 9.41
CA TYR A 126 11.40 -4.71 9.69
C TYR A 126 9.97 -5.09 9.25
N THR A 127 9.80 -6.30 8.71
CA THR A 127 8.51 -6.94 8.38
C THR A 127 7.63 -6.19 7.37
N ALA A 128 8.23 -5.31 6.56
CA ALA A 128 7.56 -4.64 5.45
C ALA A 128 7.50 -5.55 4.21
N LEU A 129 6.40 -5.50 3.46
CA LEU A 129 6.18 -6.28 2.23
C LEU A 129 6.01 -5.34 1.01
N PRO A 130 6.57 -5.68 -0.17
CA PRO A 130 6.59 -4.78 -1.33
C PRO A 130 5.31 -4.81 -2.21
N ASP A 131 4.48 -5.83 -2.13
CA ASP A 131 3.29 -6.03 -2.96
C ASP A 131 2.22 -4.95 -2.78
N ALA A 132 1.97 -4.51 -1.54
CA ALA A 132 1.09 -3.37 -1.24
C ALA A 132 1.82 -2.04 -1.04
N ALA A 133 3.16 -2.00 -1.17
CA ALA A 133 3.94 -0.78 -0.94
C ALA A 133 3.49 0.40 -1.84
N GLY A 134 3.02 0.12 -3.05
CA GLY A 134 2.43 1.16 -3.90
C GLY A 134 1.18 1.80 -3.30
N TYR A 135 0.28 1.02 -2.69
CA TYR A 135 -0.92 1.54 -2.03
C TYR A 135 -0.57 2.32 -0.76
N HIS A 136 0.39 1.84 0.03
CA HIS A 136 0.88 2.57 1.21
C HIS A 136 1.43 3.94 0.81
N LEU A 137 2.19 4.01 -0.28
CA LEU A 137 2.71 5.27 -0.80
C LEU A 137 1.61 6.17 -1.38
N LEU A 138 0.54 5.61 -1.97
CA LEU A 138 -0.60 6.40 -2.48
C LEU A 138 -1.46 6.98 -1.37
N ASP A 139 -1.76 6.24 -0.30
CA ASP A 139 -2.47 6.82 0.84
C ASP A 139 -1.52 7.78 1.59
N GLY A 140 -0.29 7.34 1.87
CA GLY A 140 0.72 8.12 2.61
C GLY A 140 1.17 9.42 1.93
N ARG A 141 0.98 9.59 0.61
CA ARG A 141 1.31 10.86 -0.08
C ARG A 141 0.46 12.04 0.39
N TRP A 142 -0.69 11.78 1.02
CA TRP A 142 -1.59 12.79 1.55
C TRP A 142 -1.30 13.18 3.00
N LEU A 143 -0.26 12.61 3.62
CA LEU A 143 0.20 13.05 4.92
C LEU A 143 1.00 14.36 4.79
N ARG A 144 0.69 15.34 5.65
CA ARG A 144 1.42 16.62 5.70
C ARG A 144 2.87 16.44 6.16
N ASN A 145 3.14 15.57 7.13
CA ASN A 145 4.50 15.17 7.43
C ASN A 145 5.01 14.23 6.33
N ARG A 146 5.94 14.73 5.53
CA ARG A 146 6.48 14.05 4.35
C ARG A 146 7.48 12.96 4.71
N ASP A 147 7.94 12.91 5.96
CA ASP A 147 8.94 11.95 6.43
C ASP A 147 8.36 10.52 6.44
N TYR A 148 7.10 10.32 6.82
CA TYR A 148 6.50 8.98 6.88
C TYR A 148 6.58 8.21 5.55
N ALA A 149 6.05 8.81 4.47
CA ALA A 149 6.11 8.21 3.14
C ALA A 149 7.48 8.41 2.45
N GLY A 150 8.27 9.40 2.88
CA GLY A 150 9.62 9.65 2.35
C GLY A 150 10.62 8.60 2.81
N ASP A 151 10.64 8.32 4.11
CA ASP A 151 11.45 7.28 4.74
C ASP A 151 11.08 5.91 4.22
N TYR A 152 9.78 5.63 4.07
CA TYR A 152 9.33 4.36 3.52
C TYR A 152 9.75 4.17 2.04
N LEU A 153 9.78 5.24 1.26
CA LEU A 153 10.33 5.19 -0.10
C LEU A 153 11.84 4.93 -0.08
N ASP A 154 12.59 5.64 0.76
CA ASP A 154 14.03 5.44 0.89
C ASP A 154 14.38 4.06 1.47
N PHE A 155 13.54 3.48 2.32
CA PHE A 155 13.65 2.10 2.80
C PHE A 155 13.68 1.09 1.65
N TRP A 156 12.79 1.24 0.67
CA TRP A 156 12.75 0.37 -0.51
C TRP A 156 13.85 0.67 -1.53
N LEU A 157 14.21 1.94 -1.72
CA LEU A 157 15.18 2.32 -2.76
C LEU A 157 16.64 2.19 -2.32
N ARG A 158 16.93 2.50 -1.05
CA ARG A 158 18.29 2.67 -0.52
C ARG A 158 18.54 1.85 0.75
N GLY A 159 17.50 1.66 1.57
CA GLY A 159 17.57 1.01 2.87
C GLY A 159 17.47 -0.51 2.81
N ALA A 160 17.12 -1.11 3.95
CA ALA A 160 17.11 -2.56 4.12
C ALA A 160 15.98 -3.28 3.37
N GLY A 161 14.94 -2.57 2.94
CA GLY A 161 13.88 -3.13 2.08
C GLY A 161 14.38 -3.40 0.66
N ASN A 162 15.47 -2.74 0.26
CA ASN A 162 15.99 -2.80 -1.10
C ASN A 162 16.26 -4.25 -1.56
N SER A 163 16.90 -5.10 -0.75
CA SER A 163 17.16 -6.50 -1.15
C SER A 163 15.89 -7.34 -1.36
N GLY A 164 14.84 -7.08 -0.59
CA GLY A 164 13.56 -7.79 -0.63
C GLY A 164 12.48 -7.13 -1.48
N ALA A 165 12.74 -5.94 -2.06
CA ALA A 165 11.77 -5.16 -2.83
C ALA A 165 11.14 -5.93 -4.01
N ARG A 166 11.76 -7.05 -4.39
CA ARG A 166 11.36 -7.87 -5.54
C ARG A 166 10.77 -9.23 -5.20
N ASN A 167 10.53 -9.48 -3.91
CA ASN A 167 9.90 -10.71 -3.45
C ASN A 167 8.48 -10.86 -4.03
N PHE A 168 7.82 -9.72 -4.29
CA PHE A 168 6.56 -9.65 -5.01
C PHE A 168 6.63 -8.60 -6.13
N SER A 169 5.73 -8.73 -7.11
CA SER A 169 5.45 -7.67 -8.07
C SER A 169 5.14 -6.37 -7.33
N GLU A 170 5.78 -5.29 -7.76
CA GLU A 170 5.65 -3.99 -7.13
C GLU A 170 5.49 -2.89 -8.18
N TRP A 171 4.96 -1.74 -7.75
CA TRP A 171 4.86 -0.54 -8.56
C TRP A 171 5.32 0.71 -7.77
N ILE A 172 6.31 0.53 -6.88
CA ILE A 172 6.93 1.57 -6.05
C ILE A 172 7.47 2.70 -6.92
N THR A 173 8.05 2.39 -8.08
CA THR A 173 8.54 3.41 -9.02
C THR A 173 7.42 4.33 -9.52
N SER A 174 6.26 3.76 -9.83
CA SER A 174 5.07 4.53 -10.21
C SER A 174 4.55 5.35 -9.03
N ALA A 175 4.46 4.73 -7.85
CA ALA A 175 3.98 5.39 -6.63
C ALA A 175 4.89 6.57 -6.21
N ALA A 176 6.20 6.45 -6.39
CA ALA A 176 7.16 7.53 -6.14
C ALA A 176 6.87 8.77 -7.00
N TYR A 177 6.58 8.57 -8.29
CA TYR A 177 6.17 9.67 -9.16
C TYR A 177 4.80 10.23 -8.76
N GLN A 178 3.84 9.38 -8.42
CA GLN A 178 2.52 9.80 -7.93
C GLN A 178 2.58 10.60 -6.63
N ARG A 179 3.52 10.28 -5.73
CA ARG A 179 3.84 11.07 -4.54
C ARG A 179 4.47 12.41 -4.91
N TYR A 180 5.38 12.45 -5.89
CA TYR A 180 5.92 13.71 -6.42
C TYR A 180 4.81 14.65 -6.91
N LEU A 181 3.80 14.13 -7.61
CA LEU A 181 2.69 14.96 -8.11
C LEU A 181 1.90 15.65 -6.98
N VAL A 182 1.85 15.07 -5.78
CA VAL A 182 1.20 15.69 -4.60
C VAL A 182 2.16 16.57 -3.82
N THR A 183 3.40 16.15 -3.65
CA THR A 183 4.38 16.82 -2.78
C THR A 183 5.11 17.97 -3.48
N GLY A 184 5.25 17.93 -4.81
CA GLY A 184 6.03 18.86 -5.60
C GLY A 184 7.55 18.77 -5.37
N ASP A 185 8.04 17.70 -4.74
CA ASP A 185 9.47 17.53 -4.40
C ASP A 185 10.34 17.15 -5.59
N ALA A 186 10.66 18.13 -6.44
CA ALA A 186 11.51 17.87 -7.59
C ALA A 186 12.92 17.40 -7.17
N ALA A 187 13.48 17.90 -6.05
CA ALA A 187 14.81 17.52 -5.62
C ALA A 187 14.88 16.04 -5.20
N GLN A 188 13.91 15.59 -4.38
CA GLN A 188 13.86 14.21 -3.93
C GLN A 188 13.68 13.24 -5.11
N ILE A 189 12.68 13.45 -5.97
CA ILE A 189 12.38 12.49 -7.06
C ILE A 189 13.51 12.41 -8.09
N LYS A 190 14.17 13.54 -8.37
CA LYS A 190 15.32 13.59 -9.29
C LYS A 190 16.52 12.84 -8.74
N SER A 191 16.79 12.97 -7.43
CA SER A 191 17.87 12.23 -6.77
C SER A 191 17.59 10.73 -6.60
N ALA A 192 16.32 10.32 -6.69
CA ALA A 192 15.90 8.92 -6.68
C ALA A 192 16.05 8.23 -8.05
N LEU A 193 16.17 8.97 -9.17
CA LEU A 193 16.17 8.41 -10.52
C LEU A 193 17.12 7.21 -10.72
N PRO A 194 18.40 7.24 -10.29
CA PRO A 194 19.29 6.09 -10.43
C PRO A 194 18.79 4.83 -9.70
N HIS A 195 18.16 5.01 -8.54
CA HIS A 195 17.61 3.91 -7.73
C HIS A 195 16.32 3.34 -8.33
N LEU A 196 15.48 4.20 -8.90
CA LEU A 196 14.28 3.78 -9.64
C LEU A 196 14.66 2.95 -10.87
N ILE A 197 15.68 3.38 -11.61
CA ILE A 197 16.26 2.63 -12.74
C ILE A 197 16.82 1.28 -12.26
N ALA A 198 17.53 1.26 -11.14
CA ALA A 198 18.06 0.03 -10.57
C ALA A 198 16.95 -0.93 -10.15
N LEU A 199 15.89 -0.45 -9.51
CA LEU A 199 14.73 -1.26 -9.14
C LEU A 199 14.05 -1.85 -10.38
N TYR A 200 13.80 -1.02 -11.42
CA TYR A 200 13.26 -1.47 -12.69
C TYR A 200 14.11 -2.59 -13.31
N LYS A 201 15.42 -2.37 -13.42
CA LYS A 201 16.35 -3.32 -14.08
C LYS A 201 16.48 -4.64 -13.35
N ARG A 202 16.16 -4.69 -12.05
CA ARG A 202 16.10 -5.99 -11.39
C ARG A 202 15.07 -6.88 -12.08
N TRP A 203 14.00 -6.32 -12.66
CA TRP A 203 12.97 -7.06 -13.40
C TRP A 203 13.40 -7.63 -14.74
N ASP A 204 14.58 -7.32 -15.24
CA ASP A 204 15.10 -7.84 -16.52
C ASP A 204 15.14 -9.39 -16.55
N SER A 205 15.29 -10.06 -15.40
CA SER A 205 15.24 -11.54 -15.32
C SER A 205 13.86 -12.14 -15.61
N ASN A 206 12.81 -11.32 -15.55
CA ASN A 206 11.42 -11.72 -15.80
C ASN A 206 10.94 -11.25 -17.18
N PHE A 207 11.80 -10.61 -17.96
CA PHE A 207 11.47 -10.02 -19.24
C PHE A 207 11.74 -10.99 -20.40
N THR A 208 10.88 -10.94 -21.42
CA THR A 208 11.12 -11.58 -22.72
C THR A 208 10.52 -10.73 -23.85
N ASN A 209 11.10 -10.87 -25.03
CA ASN A 209 10.66 -10.24 -26.27
C ASN A 209 10.37 -11.26 -27.38
N ASP A 210 10.31 -12.55 -27.04
CA ASP A 210 9.91 -13.62 -27.95
C ASP A 210 8.84 -14.46 -27.24
N ILE A 211 7.58 -14.12 -27.52
CA ILE A 211 6.43 -14.80 -26.95
C ILE A 211 5.61 -15.42 -28.05
N THR A 212 4.97 -16.53 -27.75
CA THR A 212 3.92 -17.08 -28.60
C THR A 212 2.64 -17.06 -27.80
N VAL A 213 1.54 -16.67 -28.45
CA VAL A 213 0.20 -16.69 -27.87
C VAL A 213 -0.73 -17.44 -28.81
N ASN A 214 -1.32 -18.53 -28.32
CA ASN A 214 -2.19 -19.42 -29.09
C ASN A 214 -1.59 -19.81 -30.45
N GLY A 215 -0.30 -20.18 -30.47
CA GLY A 215 0.42 -20.57 -31.69
C GLY A 215 0.87 -19.41 -32.60
N THR A 216 0.58 -18.16 -32.24
CA THR A 216 1.05 -16.97 -32.98
C THR A 216 2.26 -16.37 -32.29
N ALA A 217 3.41 -16.40 -32.97
CA ALA A 217 4.64 -15.76 -32.48
C ALA A 217 4.51 -14.23 -32.52
N SER A 218 5.10 -13.56 -31.54
CA SER A 218 5.06 -12.11 -31.35
C SER A 218 6.36 -11.67 -30.70
N THR A 219 6.98 -10.61 -31.22
CA THR A 219 8.19 -10.03 -30.63
C THR A 219 7.85 -9.01 -29.54
N SER A 220 6.80 -9.27 -28.77
CA SER A 220 6.27 -8.33 -27.78
C SER A 220 7.10 -8.34 -26.52
N ASP A 221 7.40 -7.15 -26.03
CA ASP A 221 7.97 -6.90 -24.71
C ASP A 221 6.94 -7.26 -23.64
N LEU A 222 7.17 -8.34 -22.90
CA LEU A 222 6.35 -8.72 -21.74
C LEU A 222 7.21 -9.25 -20.60
N TYR A 223 6.76 -8.95 -19.39
CA TYR A 223 7.22 -9.57 -18.16
C TYR A 223 6.35 -10.76 -17.80
N HIS A 224 6.97 -11.80 -17.23
CA HIS A 224 6.27 -12.96 -16.66
C HIS A 224 6.45 -13.04 -15.14
N GLN A 225 5.43 -13.57 -14.46
CA GLN A 225 5.44 -13.76 -13.00
C GLN A 225 4.57 -14.94 -12.58
N THR A 226 4.88 -15.55 -11.43
CA THR A 226 4.01 -16.56 -10.81
C THR A 226 2.88 -15.89 -10.01
N PRO A 227 1.70 -16.50 -9.88
CA PRO A 227 0.63 -15.97 -9.05
C PRO A 227 1.06 -15.60 -7.61
N LEU A 228 1.81 -16.45 -6.92
CA LEU A 228 2.32 -16.17 -5.57
C LEU A 228 3.24 -14.95 -5.53
N SER A 229 4.21 -14.85 -6.45
CA SER A 229 5.09 -13.68 -6.51
C SER A 229 4.40 -12.44 -7.09
N ASP A 230 3.13 -12.54 -7.47
CA ASP A 230 2.26 -11.41 -7.79
C ASP A 230 1.25 -11.13 -6.65
N ALA A 231 1.44 -11.78 -5.49
CA ALA A 231 0.56 -11.73 -4.31
C ALA A 231 -0.88 -12.18 -4.58
N THR A 232 -1.05 -13.19 -5.46
CA THR A 232 -2.36 -13.71 -5.88
C THR A 232 -2.36 -15.25 -5.96
N GLU A 233 -1.95 -15.91 -4.88
CA GLU A 233 -1.90 -17.38 -4.84
C GLU A 233 -3.25 -18.06 -5.10
N TYR A 234 -3.21 -19.32 -5.55
CA TYR A 234 -4.41 -20.08 -5.92
C TYR A 234 -5.34 -19.47 -6.98
N THR A 235 -4.85 -18.58 -7.86
CA THR A 235 -5.58 -18.14 -9.08
C THR A 235 -6.07 -19.30 -9.97
N GLU A 236 -6.91 -18.99 -10.98
CA GLU A 236 -7.27 -19.97 -12.03
C GLU A 236 -6.03 -20.66 -12.59
N THR A 237 -4.98 -19.86 -12.82
CA THR A 237 -3.75 -20.36 -13.42
C THR A 237 -3.00 -21.32 -12.51
N SER A 238 -3.15 -21.16 -11.21
CA SER A 238 -2.52 -22.05 -10.24
C SER A 238 -3.15 -23.44 -10.28
N MET A 239 -4.46 -23.55 -10.56
CA MET A 239 -5.19 -24.83 -10.67
C MET A 239 -4.65 -25.72 -11.79
N HIS A 240 -4.09 -25.09 -12.81
CA HIS A 240 -3.51 -25.78 -13.96
C HIS A 240 -2.03 -26.10 -13.79
N SER A 241 -1.47 -25.86 -12.60
CA SER A 241 -0.06 -26.06 -12.29
C SER A 241 0.20 -27.28 -11.40
N SER A 242 1.46 -27.71 -11.30
CA SER A 242 1.86 -28.79 -10.38
C SER A 242 1.95 -28.35 -8.91
N ASN A 243 1.86 -27.04 -8.64
CA ASN A 243 1.83 -26.46 -7.31
C ASN A 243 0.77 -25.36 -7.26
N TRP A 244 -0.41 -25.70 -6.75
CA TRP A 244 -1.58 -24.82 -6.73
C TRP A 244 -1.40 -23.57 -5.86
N PHE A 245 -0.47 -23.60 -4.91
CA PHE A 245 -0.15 -22.42 -4.10
C PHE A 245 0.63 -21.41 -4.93
N SER A 246 1.82 -21.79 -5.43
CA SER A 246 2.68 -20.86 -6.15
C SER A 246 2.14 -20.47 -7.53
N GLY A 247 1.46 -21.41 -8.19
CA GLY A 247 1.17 -21.37 -9.61
C GLY A 247 2.41 -21.49 -10.49
N GLY A 248 2.21 -21.50 -11.81
CA GLY A 248 3.27 -21.45 -12.82
C GLY A 248 3.48 -20.02 -13.35
N PRO A 249 4.67 -19.68 -13.86
CA PRO A 249 4.91 -18.34 -14.38
C PRO A 249 4.09 -18.09 -15.65
N GLY A 250 3.57 -16.87 -15.79
CA GLY A 250 2.77 -16.45 -16.94
C GLY A 250 2.94 -14.96 -17.23
N TYR A 251 2.60 -14.54 -18.44
CA TYR A 251 2.51 -13.13 -18.81
C TYR A 251 1.20 -12.57 -18.28
N ARG A 252 1.28 -11.77 -17.21
CA ARG A 252 0.13 -11.31 -16.42
C ARG A 252 -0.18 -9.84 -16.68
N PRO A 253 -1.47 -9.43 -16.78
CA PRO A 253 -1.82 -8.02 -16.97
C PRO A 253 -1.29 -7.08 -15.88
N THR A 254 -1.14 -7.57 -14.64
CA THR A 254 -0.64 -6.85 -13.45
C THR A 254 0.80 -6.38 -13.61
N ILE A 255 1.78 -7.28 -13.51
CA ILE A 255 3.21 -6.95 -13.59
C ILE A 255 3.55 -6.15 -14.86
N ASN A 256 2.90 -6.43 -15.99
CA ASN A 256 3.12 -5.67 -17.20
C ASN A 256 2.59 -4.23 -17.11
N ALA A 257 1.45 -4.00 -16.45
CA ALA A 257 0.96 -2.67 -16.15
C ALA A 257 1.86 -1.93 -15.15
N TYR A 258 2.41 -2.63 -14.15
CA TYR A 258 3.33 -2.08 -13.16
C TYR A 258 4.63 -1.61 -13.84
N MET A 259 5.23 -2.48 -14.66
CA MET A 259 6.45 -2.17 -15.41
C MET A 259 6.22 -1.09 -16.46
N PHE A 260 5.06 -1.06 -17.12
CA PHE A 260 4.68 0.04 -18.00
C PHE A 260 4.67 1.38 -17.27
N SER A 261 4.00 1.45 -16.12
CA SER A 261 3.91 2.68 -15.33
C SER A 261 5.27 3.09 -14.77
N ALA A 262 6.09 2.13 -14.34
CA ALA A 262 7.45 2.38 -13.89
C ALA A 262 8.32 2.98 -15.01
N ALA A 263 8.24 2.45 -16.23
CA ALA A 263 8.94 2.99 -17.39
C ALA A 263 8.47 4.42 -17.72
N GLN A 264 7.16 4.69 -17.68
CA GLN A 264 6.63 6.04 -17.85
C GLN A 264 7.12 7.01 -16.78
N ALA A 265 7.16 6.59 -15.51
CA ALA A 265 7.65 7.40 -14.41
C ALA A 265 9.14 7.73 -14.61
N ILE A 266 9.98 6.75 -14.93
CA ILE A 266 11.41 6.96 -15.20
C ILE A 266 11.60 7.92 -16.38
N SER A 267 10.85 7.75 -17.47
CA SER A 267 10.92 8.64 -18.64
C SER A 267 10.59 10.09 -18.26
N LYS A 268 9.52 10.30 -17.48
CA LYS A 268 9.11 11.64 -17.00
C LYS A 268 10.17 12.26 -16.07
N ILE A 269 10.73 11.49 -15.15
CA ILE A 269 11.75 11.97 -14.20
C ILE A 269 13.08 12.26 -14.93
N ALA A 270 13.49 11.42 -15.88
CA ALA A 270 14.67 11.66 -16.73
C ALA A 270 14.50 12.95 -17.56
N THR A 271 13.31 13.18 -18.10
CA THR A 271 12.97 14.45 -18.77
C THR A 271 13.13 15.64 -17.82
N MET A 272 12.67 15.52 -16.57
CA MET A 272 12.88 16.56 -15.54
C MET A 272 14.36 16.82 -15.23
N ASN A 273 15.22 15.81 -15.40
CA ASN A 273 16.68 15.90 -15.24
C ASN A 273 17.42 16.43 -16.49
N GLY A 274 16.72 16.60 -17.62
CA GLY A 274 17.36 16.91 -18.90
C GLY A 274 18.12 15.72 -19.50
N ASP A 275 17.91 14.51 -18.97
CA ASP A 275 18.50 13.26 -19.50
C ASP A 275 17.60 12.69 -20.61
N THR A 276 17.79 13.22 -21.81
CA THR A 276 16.97 12.83 -22.98
C THR A 276 17.19 11.39 -23.41
N ALA A 277 18.37 10.82 -23.17
CA ALA A 277 18.69 9.45 -23.58
C ALA A 277 17.89 8.46 -22.75
N THR A 278 17.94 8.58 -21.42
CA THR A 278 17.14 7.75 -20.52
C THR A 278 15.64 8.01 -20.70
N ALA A 279 15.24 9.27 -20.93
CA ALA A 279 13.84 9.61 -21.19
C ALA A 279 13.28 8.86 -22.40
N ASN A 280 14.02 8.84 -23.52
CA ASN A 280 13.63 8.13 -24.74
C ASN A 280 13.67 6.61 -24.53
N GLU A 281 14.73 6.06 -23.93
CA GLU A 281 14.85 4.60 -23.68
C GLU A 281 13.64 4.07 -22.91
N TYR A 282 13.28 4.72 -21.80
CA TYR A 282 12.16 4.28 -20.98
C TYR A 282 10.80 4.67 -21.57
N GLY A 283 10.75 5.71 -22.39
CA GLY A 283 9.57 6.04 -23.21
C GLY A 283 9.26 4.93 -24.22
N ASP A 284 10.29 4.44 -24.92
CA ASP A 284 10.20 3.36 -25.88
C ASP A 284 9.83 2.03 -25.20
N LYS A 285 10.42 1.71 -24.04
CA LYS A 285 10.01 0.55 -23.23
C LYS A 285 8.55 0.61 -22.81
N ALA A 286 8.06 1.78 -22.36
CA ALA A 286 6.66 1.96 -22.02
C ALA A 286 5.75 1.75 -23.26
N ALA A 287 6.13 2.30 -24.41
CA ALA A 287 5.38 2.10 -25.65
C ALA A 287 5.35 0.62 -26.09
N ALA A 288 6.48 -0.08 -25.99
CA ALA A 288 6.60 -1.49 -26.33
C ALA A 288 5.77 -2.38 -25.39
N LEU A 289 5.82 -2.14 -24.08
CA LEU A 289 5.00 -2.85 -23.10
C LEU A 289 3.50 -2.62 -23.32
N LYS A 290 3.10 -1.39 -23.61
CA LYS A 290 1.71 -1.08 -23.98
C LYS A 290 1.27 -1.90 -25.19
N ALA A 291 2.07 -1.90 -26.26
CA ALA A 291 1.78 -2.69 -27.45
C ALA A 291 1.74 -4.19 -27.14
N GLY A 292 2.67 -4.70 -26.33
CA GLY A 292 2.73 -6.10 -25.92
C GLY A 292 1.49 -6.54 -25.17
N VAL A 293 1.05 -5.79 -24.16
CA VAL A 293 -0.18 -6.06 -23.41
C VAL A 293 -1.39 -6.05 -24.34
N GLN A 294 -1.51 -5.03 -25.18
CA GLN A 294 -2.64 -4.85 -26.10
C GLN A 294 -2.73 -5.91 -27.21
N ASN A 295 -1.59 -6.40 -27.71
CA ASN A 295 -1.56 -7.36 -28.81
C ASN A 295 -1.63 -8.80 -28.32
N SER A 296 -1.05 -9.08 -27.16
CA SER A 296 -0.76 -10.44 -26.72
C SER A 296 -1.61 -10.88 -25.53
N LEU A 297 -1.98 -9.96 -24.63
CA LEU A 297 -2.84 -10.29 -23.48
C LEU A 297 -4.32 -9.99 -23.75
N TRP A 298 -4.65 -9.09 -24.68
CA TRP A 298 -6.03 -8.92 -25.11
C TRP A 298 -6.52 -10.16 -25.84
N ASP A 299 -7.66 -10.69 -25.41
CA ASP A 299 -8.37 -11.75 -26.11
C ASP A 299 -9.56 -11.17 -26.89
N PRO A 300 -9.53 -11.16 -28.23
CA PRO A 300 -10.62 -10.59 -29.02
C PRO A 300 -11.92 -11.40 -28.92
N GLN A 301 -11.85 -12.70 -28.62
CA GLN A 301 -13.04 -13.55 -28.47
C GLN A 301 -13.79 -13.18 -27.19
N ARG A 302 -13.08 -13.13 -26.05
CA ARG A 302 -13.66 -12.79 -24.75
C ARG A 302 -13.73 -11.29 -24.47
N ASN A 303 -13.17 -10.45 -25.34
CA ASN A 303 -13.07 -8.99 -25.18
C ASN A 303 -12.52 -8.59 -23.81
N PHE A 304 -11.40 -9.19 -23.42
CA PHE A 304 -10.83 -9.02 -22.09
C PHE A 304 -9.31 -9.23 -22.08
N PHE A 305 -8.61 -8.62 -21.14
CA PHE A 305 -7.19 -8.91 -20.90
C PHE A 305 -7.04 -10.17 -20.07
N MET A 306 -6.39 -11.18 -20.64
CA MET A 306 -6.22 -12.51 -20.07
C MET A 306 -4.73 -12.75 -19.79
N GLN A 307 -4.43 -13.50 -18.74
CA GLN A 307 -3.08 -14.04 -18.57
C GLN A 307 -2.77 -15.04 -19.69
N VAL A 308 -1.49 -15.12 -20.07
CA VAL A 308 -0.97 -16.16 -20.97
C VAL A 308 0.04 -17.01 -20.21
N TYR A 309 -0.11 -18.32 -20.22
CA TYR A 309 0.87 -19.25 -19.65
C TYR A 309 2.20 -19.15 -20.40
N ASN A 310 3.33 -19.04 -19.70
CA ASN A 310 4.62 -18.93 -20.38
C ASN A 310 5.19 -20.30 -20.79
N THR A 311 6.37 -20.31 -21.42
CA THR A 311 7.07 -21.54 -21.88
C THR A 311 7.58 -22.44 -20.74
N HIS A 312 7.69 -21.87 -19.54
CA HIS A 312 8.06 -22.56 -18.29
C HIS A 312 6.83 -22.96 -17.47
N SER A 313 5.61 -22.89 -18.04
CA SER A 313 4.42 -23.38 -17.35
C SER A 313 4.60 -24.86 -16.99
N THR A 314 4.20 -25.22 -15.77
CA THR A 314 4.36 -26.57 -15.23
C THR A 314 3.48 -27.59 -15.95
N ASN A 315 2.45 -27.13 -16.67
CA ASN A 315 1.60 -27.95 -17.51
C ASN A 315 1.93 -27.72 -18.99
N GLY A 316 2.72 -28.64 -19.55
CA GLY A 316 3.22 -28.56 -20.92
C GLY A 316 2.16 -28.44 -22.02
N THR A 317 0.91 -28.81 -21.72
CA THR A 317 -0.22 -28.71 -22.66
C THR A 317 -0.78 -27.30 -22.80
N LEU A 318 -0.59 -26.45 -21.78
CA LEU A 318 -1.14 -25.09 -21.73
C LEU A 318 -0.10 -24.01 -22.05
N LYS A 319 1.16 -24.39 -22.32
CA LYS A 319 2.21 -23.44 -22.70
C LYS A 319 1.73 -22.51 -23.80
N GLN A 320 1.96 -21.21 -23.62
CA GLN A 320 1.67 -20.18 -24.62
C GLN A 320 0.17 -20.05 -24.96
N THR A 321 -0.72 -20.60 -24.14
CA THR A 321 -2.17 -20.42 -24.27
C THR A 321 -2.68 -19.38 -23.28
N ARG A 322 -3.82 -18.75 -23.60
CA ARG A 322 -4.53 -17.87 -22.66
C ARG A 322 -5.21 -18.70 -21.57
N THR A 323 -5.38 -18.11 -20.38
CA THR A 323 -6.23 -18.67 -19.31
C THR A 323 -7.65 -18.90 -19.82
N THR A 324 -8.39 -19.77 -19.14
CA THR A 324 -9.74 -20.15 -19.56
C THR A 324 -10.72 -19.05 -19.22
N TRP A 325 -10.68 -18.59 -17.97
CA TRP A 325 -11.65 -17.66 -17.39
C TRP A 325 -11.05 -16.28 -17.15
N ARG A 326 -11.92 -15.27 -17.14
CA ARG A 326 -11.55 -13.89 -16.84
C ARG A 326 -11.26 -13.75 -15.36
N GLU A 327 -10.10 -13.20 -15.06
CA GLU A 327 -9.71 -12.79 -13.71
C GLU A 327 -9.78 -11.27 -13.60
N ALA A 328 -10.19 -10.77 -12.43
CA ALA A 328 -10.33 -9.34 -12.15
C ALA A 328 -9.05 -8.52 -12.42
N MET A 329 -7.89 -9.17 -12.34
CA MET A 329 -6.60 -8.60 -12.69
C MET A 329 -6.53 -8.07 -14.14
N GLY A 330 -7.41 -8.54 -15.03
CA GLY A 330 -7.55 -7.99 -16.40
C GLY A 330 -7.98 -6.52 -16.43
N PHE A 331 -8.50 -5.97 -15.33
CA PHE A 331 -8.76 -4.54 -15.17
C PHE A 331 -7.53 -3.73 -14.71
N ALA A 332 -6.48 -4.38 -14.22
CA ALA A 332 -5.26 -3.74 -13.73
C ALA A 332 -4.66 -2.70 -14.69
N PRO A 333 -4.59 -2.94 -16.02
CA PRO A 333 -3.97 -1.99 -16.94
C PRO A 333 -4.56 -0.57 -16.90
N TRP A 334 -5.86 -0.41 -16.64
CA TRP A 334 -6.50 0.92 -16.56
C TRP A 334 -6.11 1.71 -15.31
N ALA A 335 -5.72 1.04 -14.21
CA ALA A 335 -5.23 1.71 -13.01
C ALA A 335 -3.95 2.55 -13.30
N PHE A 336 -3.26 2.22 -14.40
CA PHE A 336 -2.04 2.88 -14.85
C PHE A 336 -2.20 3.62 -16.18
N ASN A 337 -3.43 3.79 -16.68
CA ASN A 337 -3.73 4.42 -17.98
C ASN A 337 -3.03 3.74 -19.18
N LEU A 338 -2.87 2.42 -19.14
CA LEU A 338 -2.16 1.67 -20.18
C LEU A 338 -3.01 1.51 -21.47
N PRO A 339 -4.22 0.92 -21.43
CA PRO A 339 -4.91 0.55 -22.66
C PRO A 339 -5.37 1.75 -23.47
N ASP A 340 -5.49 1.60 -24.79
CA ASP A 340 -6.22 2.52 -25.65
C ASP A 340 -7.74 2.40 -25.44
N ALA A 341 -8.47 3.45 -25.81
CA ALA A 341 -9.91 3.56 -25.55
C ALA A 341 -10.75 2.42 -26.17
N GLN A 342 -10.27 1.79 -27.26
CA GLN A 342 -10.98 0.68 -27.92
C GLN A 342 -11.17 -0.57 -27.02
N TYR A 343 -10.33 -0.75 -26.02
CA TYR A 343 -10.39 -1.88 -25.10
C TYR A 343 -11.43 -1.69 -23.98
N SER A 344 -12.06 -0.51 -23.89
CA SER A 344 -13.00 -0.17 -22.81
C SER A 344 -14.23 -1.08 -22.74
N SER A 345 -14.51 -1.86 -23.79
CA SER A 345 -15.61 -2.83 -23.81
C SER A 345 -15.49 -3.93 -22.75
N ALA A 346 -14.30 -4.17 -22.20
CA ALA A 346 -14.08 -5.08 -21.08
C ALA A 346 -14.88 -4.69 -19.83
N TRP A 347 -15.11 -3.39 -19.60
CA TRP A 347 -15.77 -2.87 -18.41
C TRP A 347 -17.22 -3.33 -18.26
N LYS A 348 -17.88 -3.77 -19.35
CA LYS A 348 -19.25 -4.32 -19.29
C LYS A 348 -19.35 -5.56 -18.40
N TYR A 349 -18.25 -6.29 -18.22
CA TYR A 349 -18.20 -7.50 -17.41
C TYR A 349 -18.11 -7.20 -15.91
N LEU A 350 -17.68 -6.00 -15.52
CA LEU A 350 -17.60 -5.63 -14.11
C LEU A 350 -18.98 -5.52 -13.47
N THR A 351 -19.95 -5.01 -14.22
CA THR A 351 -21.34 -4.81 -13.76
C THR A 351 -22.26 -6.00 -14.06
N ASP A 352 -21.74 -7.07 -14.67
CA ASP A 352 -22.49 -8.29 -14.99
C ASP A 352 -22.44 -9.28 -13.80
N SER A 353 -23.60 -9.66 -13.27
CA SER A 353 -23.74 -10.59 -12.14
C SER A 353 -23.31 -12.02 -12.45
N LYS A 354 -23.19 -12.37 -13.74
CA LYS A 354 -22.60 -13.64 -14.17
C LYS A 354 -21.07 -13.58 -14.24
N ARG A 355 -20.49 -12.38 -14.17
CA ARG A 355 -19.04 -12.16 -14.33
C ARG A 355 -18.47 -11.68 -13.01
N PHE A 356 -18.18 -10.39 -12.83
CA PHE A 356 -17.51 -9.94 -11.60
C PHE A 356 -18.44 -9.30 -10.56
N LYS A 357 -19.64 -8.88 -10.94
CA LYS A 357 -20.51 -8.14 -10.02
C LYS A 357 -20.97 -9.04 -8.88
N ALA A 358 -20.63 -8.67 -7.65
CA ALA A 358 -21.22 -9.20 -6.43
C ALA A 358 -21.60 -8.05 -5.46
N PRO A 359 -22.52 -8.28 -4.52
CA PRO A 359 -23.00 -7.26 -3.57
C PRO A 359 -21.90 -6.56 -2.74
N PHE A 360 -20.84 -7.27 -2.36
CA PHE A 360 -19.79 -6.77 -1.46
C PHE A 360 -18.44 -6.64 -2.18
N GLY A 361 -18.47 -6.09 -3.40
CA GLY A 361 -17.29 -5.89 -4.23
C GLY A 361 -17.11 -6.94 -5.33
N PRO A 362 -16.21 -6.70 -6.28
CA PRO A 362 -15.97 -7.60 -7.39
C PRO A 362 -15.31 -8.89 -6.92
N THR A 363 -15.70 -10.02 -7.51
CA THR A 363 -14.98 -11.28 -7.35
C THR A 363 -13.64 -11.25 -8.08
N THR A 364 -12.63 -11.96 -7.56
CA THR A 364 -11.30 -12.05 -8.21
C THR A 364 -11.30 -12.91 -9.48
N LEU A 365 -12.25 -13.83 -9.61
CA LEU A 365 -12.53 -14.65 -10.78
C LEU A 365 -13.97 -14.43 -11.23
N GLU A 366 -14.26 -14.56 -12.53
CA GLU A 366 -15.64 -14.47 -13.00
C GLU A 366 -16.53 -15.57 -12.39
N ARG A 367 -17.77 -15.24 -12.02
CA ARG A 367 -18.64 -16.12 -11.22
C ARG A 367 -19.23 -17.30 -12.00
N VAL A 368 -19.44 -17.12 -13.30
CA VAL A 368 -20.07 -18.12 -14.16
C VAL A 368 -19.08 -18.53 -15.25
N HIS A 369 -18.78 -19.82 -15.29
CA HIS A 369 -17.78 -20.41 -16.17
C HIS A 369 -18.43 -21.13 -17.34
N ASP A 370 -17.85 -20.91 -18.52
CA ASP A 370 -18.14 -21.64 -19.73
C ASP A 370 -17.14 -22.80 -19.85
N PHE A 371 -17.66 -24.01 -20.10
CA PHE A 371 -16.90 -25.24 -20.30
C PHE A 371 -17.14 -25.73 -21.72
N GLU A 372 -16.12 -25.62 -22.55
CA GLU A 372 -16.20 -25.92 -23.99
C GLU A 372 -16.25 -27.44 -24.24
N ALA A 373 -17.16 -27.90 -25.09
CA ALA A 373 -17.37 -29.34 -25.34
C ALA A 373 -16.15 -29.98 -26.03
N GLU A 374 -15.44 -29.24 -26.88
CA GLU A 374 -14.24 -29.70 -27.57
C GLU A 374 -13.03 -29.85 -26.63
N GLN A 375 -13.13 -29.36 -25.39
CA GLN A 375 -12.12 -29.54 -24.34
C GLN A 375 -12.48 -30.68 -23.37
N ALA A 376 -13.73 -31.16 -23.41
CA ALA A 376 -14.24 -32.21 -22.54
C ALA A 376 -13.77 -33.63 -22.98
N THR A 377 -13.86 -34.61 -22.08
CA THR A 377 -13.58 -36.02 -22.43
C THR A 377 -14.70 -36.58 -23.29
N ARG A 378 -14.37 -37.27 -24.38
CA ARG A 378 -15.34 -37.73 -25.39
C ARG A 378 -15.17 -39.21 -25.72
N ASN A 379 -16.28 -39.88 -26.04
CA ASN A 379 -16.30 -41.22 -26.65
C ASN A 379 -17.27 -41.22 -27.83
N HIS A 380 -16.85 -41.79 -28.96
CA HIS A 380 -17.63 -41.83 -30.20
C HIS A 380 -18.35 -40.51 -30.51
N ALA A 381 -17.58 -39.41 -30.49
CA ALA A 381 -18.03 -38.07 -30.80
C ALA A 381 -16.87 -37.27 -31.41
N ASN A 382 -17.17 -36.37 -32.35
CA ASN A 382 -16.17 -35.68 -33.16
C ASN A 382 -16.22 -34.16 -32.95
N VAL A 383 -15.05 -33.51 -33.03
CA VAL A 383 -14.92 -32.05 -32.95
C VAL A 383 -15.06 -31.46 -34.35
N PHE A 384 -15.86 -30.41 -34.46
CA PHE A 384 -16.12 -29.67 -35.70
C PHE A 384 -15.97 -28.17 -35.45
N ASN A 385 -15.84 -27.39 -36.53
CA ASN A 385 -15.71 -25.93 -36.44
C ASN A 385 -17.03 -25.24 -36.84
N SER A 386 -17.40 -24.18 -36.12
CA SER A 386 -18.51 -23.30 -36.50
C SER A 386 -18.23 -21.88 -36.02
N SER A 387 -18.47 -20.89 -36.86
CA SER A 387 -18.38 -19.47 -36.48
C SER A 387 -19.41 -19.05 -35.43
N THR A 388 -20.43 -19.88 -35.17
CA THR A 388 -21.45 -19.62 -34.15
C THR A 388 -21.25 -20.43 -32.86
N ALA A 389 -20.28 -21.35 -32.87
CA ALA A 389 -19.88 -22.09 -31.68
C ALA A 389 -19.05 -21.20 -30.75
N SER A 390 -19.20 -21.36 -29.44
CA SER A 390 -18.26 -20.81 -28.48
C SER A 390 -16.86 -21.35 -28.77
N ASN A 391 -15.85 -20.48 -28.66
CA ASN A 391 -14.46 -20.78 -29.02
C ASN A 391 -14.26 -21.30 -30.47
N GLY A 392 -15.25 -21.16 -31.35
CA GLY A 392 -15.19 -21.52 -32.77
C GLY A 392 -15.29 -23.02 -33.09
N SER A 393 -15.46 -23.88 -32.07
CA SER A 393 -15.50 -25.34 -32.21
C SER A 393 -16.62 -25.95 -31.37
N TYR A 394 -17.12 -27.11 -31.75
CA TYR A 394 -18.18 -27.81 -31.04
C TYR A 394 -18.02 -29.34 -31.18
N VAL A 395 -18.77 -30.12 -30.40
CA VAL A 395 -18.83 -31.58 -30.50
C VAL A 395 -20.13 -32.05 -31.14
N GLY A 396 -20.00 -32.83 -32.21
CA GLY A 396 -21.12 -33.45 -32.93
C GLY A 396 -20.91 -34.94 -33.15
N GLN A 397 -21.82 -35.54 -33.94
CA GLN A 397 -21.83 -36.99 -34.24
C GLN A 397 -21.79 -37.88 -33.00
N MET A 398 -22.51 -37.47 -31.95
CA MET A 398 -22.78 -38.29 -30.77
C MET A 398 -23.85 -39.35 -31.11
N ASP A 399 -23.58 -40.20 -32.11
CA ASP A 399 -24.62 -40.95 -32.80
C ASP A 399 -24.77 -42.41 -32.30
N PHE A 400 -23.78 -42.92 -31.56
CA PHE A 400 -23.75 -44.29 -31.05
C PHE A 400 -24.38 -44.36 -29.65
N ASP A 401 -24.89 -45.55 -29.29
CA ASP A 401 -25.51 -45.76 -27.97
C ASP A 401 -24.54 -45.50 -26.80
N ASP A 402 -23.24 -45.64 -27.03
CA ASP A 402 -22.17 -45.35 -26.08
C ASP A 402 -21.48 -43.99 -26.31
N SER A 403 -21.99 -43.14 -27.21
CA SER A 403 -21.48 -41.78 -27.43
C SER A 403 -21.69 -40.92 -26.18
N TYR A 404 -20.64 -40.19 -25.77
CA TYR A 404 -20.76 -39.22 -24.68
C TYR A 404 -19.74 -38.08 -24.75
N VAL A 405 -20.07 -36.99 -24.05
CA VAL A 405 -19.17 -35.90 -23.67
C VAL A 405 -19.23 -35.74 -22.16
N THR A 406 -18.08 -35.73 -21.48
CA THR A 406 -17.99 -35.61 -20.02
C THR A 406 -17.21 -34.37 -19.63
N PHE A 407 -17.89 -33.44 -18.96
CA PHE A 407 -17.30 -32.27 -18.32
C PHE A 407 -16.95 -32.58 -16.88
N THR A 408 -15.95 -31.87 -16.35
CA THR A 408 -15.68 -31.81 -14.91
C THR A 408 -16.04 -30.42 -14.42
N VAL A 409 -16.93 -30.33 -13.45
CA VAL A 409 -17.41 -29.07 -12.85
C VAL A 409 -17.26 -29.18 -11.34
N ASP A 410 -16.52 -28.26 -10.74
CA ASP A 410 -16.42 -28.17 -9.28
C ASP A 410 -17.63 -27.46 -8.68
N ALA A 411 -18.11 -27.84 -7.51
CA ALA A 411 -19.20 -27.15 -6.83
C ALA A 411 -18.77 -26.61 -5.46
N PRO A 412 -19.16 -25.37 -5.07
CA PRO A 412 -18.75 -24.76 -3.81
C PRO A 412 -19.23 -25.52 -2.58
N GLY A 413 -20.30 -26.29 -2.71
CA GLY A 413 -20.86 -27.11 -1.65
C GLY A 413 -21.80 -28.15 -2.23
N ALA A 414 -22.24 -29.10 -1.41
CA ALA A 414 -23.29 -30.00 -1.83
C ALA A 414 -24.58 -29.20 -2.06
N GLY A 415 -25.18 -29.33 -3.24
CA GLY A 415 -26.30 -28.49 -3.63
C GLY A 415 -26.81 -28.80 -5.03
N THR A 416 -27.84 -28.09 -5.45
CA THR A 416 -28.36 -28.19 -6.81
C THR A 416 -27.99 -26.92 -7.56
N TYR A 417 -27.27 -27.09 -8.67
CA TYR A 417 -26.69 -25.98 -9.44
C TYR A 417 -27.33 -25.90 -10.82
N PRO A 418 -27.62 -24.69 -11.32
CA PRO A 418 -28.05 -24.51 -12.69
C PRO A 418 -26.87 -24.76 -13.64
N VAL A 419 -27.02 -25.71 -14.57
CA VAL A 419 -26.10 -25.96 -15.68
C VAL A 419 -26.84 -25.66 -16.97
N THR A 420 -26.35 -24.68 -17.72
CA THR A 420 -26.92 -24.27 -19.00
C THR A 420 -26.18 -24.98 -20.13
N VAL A 421 -26.92 -25.60 -21.05
CA VAL A 421 -26.37 -26.39 -22.14
C VAL A 421 -26.63 -25.65 -23.44
N HIS A 422 -25.54 -25.33 -24.13
CA HIS A 422 -25.57 -24.71 -25.45
C HIS A 422 -25.46 -25.84 -26.48
N TYR A 423 -26.48 -25.94 -27.33
CA TYR A 423 -26.66 -27.09 -28.21
C TYR A 423 -27.18 -26.68 -29.58
N ALA A 424 -27.02 -27.58 -30.56
CA ALA A 424 -27.71 -27.53 -31.82
C ALA A 424 -28.54 -28.80 -32.00
N ASN A 425 -29.79 -28.64 -32.44
CA ASN A 425 -30.67 -29.73 -32.83
C ASN A 425 -31.25 -29.40 -34.20
N GLY A 426 -30.60 -29.91 -35.25
CA GLY A 426 -31.05 -29.74 -36.64
C GLY A 426 -32.21 -30.66 -37.05
N THR A 427 -32.75 -31.47 -36.13
CA THR A 427 -33.94 -32.29 -36.40
C THR A 427 -35.23 -31.48 -36.28
N SER A 428 -36.36 -32.04 -36.74
CA SER A 428 -37.68 -31.39 -36.64
C SER A 428 -38.40 -31.61 -35.30
N GLY A 429 -37.85 -32.45 -34.41
CA GLY A 429 -38.44 -32.79 -33.11
C GLY A 429 -37.46 -32.62 -31.95
N THR A 430 -37.93 -32.81 -30.72
CA THR A 430 -37.08 -32.71 -29.53
C THR A 430 -36.08 -33.87 -29.47
N SER A 431 -34.80 -33.53 -29.31
CA SER A 431 -33.71 -34.49 -29.04
C SER A 431 -33.34 -34.49 -27.57
N THR A 432 -32.65 -35.53 -27.08
CA THR A 432 -32.24 -35.60 -25.68
C THR A 432 -30.83 -36.14 -25.47
N HIS A 433 -30.20 -35.71 -24.37
CA HIS A 433 -29.07 -36.41 -23.74
C HIS A 433 -29.45 -36.89 -22.34
N LYS A 434 -28.80 -37.97 -21.90
CA LYS A 434 -28.82 -38.44 -20.51
C LYS A 434 -27.63 -37.82 -19.80
N LEU A 435 -27.88 -36.88 -18.89
CA LEU A 435 -26.88 -36.30 -18.02
C LEU A 435 -26.68 -37.19 -16.79
N ILE A 436 -25.55 -37.88 -16.75
CA ILE A 436 -25.10 -38.72 -15.64
C ILE A 436 -24.15 -37.90 -14.78
N VAL A 437 -24.49 -37.72 -13.51
CA VAL A 437 -23.72 -36.92 -12.56
C VAL A 437 -22.95 -37.84 -11.62
N ASN A 438 -21.61 -37.70 -11.52
CA ASN A 438 -20.77 -38.52 -10.64
C ASN A 438 -20.96 -40.03 -10.83
N ASP A 439 -21.08 -40.45 -12.09
CA ASP A 439 -21.35 -41.84 -12.49
C ASP A 439 -22.62 -42.46 -11.88
N ASN A 440 -23.55 -41.64 -11.39
CA ASN A 440 -24.88 -42.08 -10.95
C ASN A 440 -25.75 -42.45 -12.17
N THR A 441 -25.56 -43.64 -12.70
CA THR A 441 -26.30 -44.19 -13.84
C THR A 441 -27.71 -44.65 -13.50
N ALA A 442 -28.05 -44.77 -12.21
CA ALA A 442 -29.36 -45.20 -11.76
C ALA A 442 -30.44 -44.13 -12.00
N ASN A 443 -30.08 -42.84 -11.94
CA ASN A 443 -31.01 -41.72 -12.06
C ASN A 443 -30.44 -40.59 -12.93
N PRO A 444 -30.24 -40.79 -14.25
CA PRO A 444 -29.74 -39.73 -15.13
C PRO A 444 -30.79 -38.65 -15.34
N ILE A 445 -30.35 -37.39 -15.38
CA ILE A 445 -31.19 -36.25 -15.73
C ILE A 445 -31.41 -36.26 -17.24
N THR A 446 -32.66 -36.21 -17.70
CA THR A 446 -32.95 -36.07 -19.14
C THR A 446 -32.88 -34.60 -19.52
N VAL A 447 -31.95 -34.27 -20.42
CA VAL A 447 -31.80 -32.91 -20.97
C VAL A 447 -32.52 -32.87 -22.31
N ASN A 448 -33.49 -31.96 -22.45
CA ASN A 448 -34.34 -31.86 -23.63
C ASN A 448 -33.91 -30.70 -24.52
N TYR A 449 -33.80 -30.95 -25.82
CA TYR A 449 -33.30 -30.04 -26.82
C TYR A 449 -34.36 -29.81 -27.89
N ALA A 450 -35.06 -28.69 -27.86
CA ALA A 450 -35.99 -28.31 -28.92
C ALA A 450 -35.24 -28.04 -30.25
N PRO A 451 -35.88 -28.20 -31.43
CA PRO A 451 -35.27 -27.86 -32.71
C PRO A 451 -34.66 -26.45 -32.75
N THR A 452 -33.40 -26.34 -33.15
CA THR A 452 -32.73 -25.04 -33.40
C THR A 452 -32.87 -24.59 -34.85
N GLY A 453 -33.45 -25.44 -35.70
CA GLY A 453 -33.72 -25.15 -37.12
C GLY A 453 -32.57 -25.48 -38.07
N ALA A 454 -31.34 -25.66 -37.56
CA ALA A 454 -30.19 -26.17 -38.31
C ALA A 454 -29.13 -26.75 -37.36
N TRP A 455 -28.31 -27.66 -37.87
CA TRP A 455 -27.05 -28.08 -37.25
C TRP A 455 -26.03 -26.93 -37.23
N GLN A 456 -24.99 -27.04 -36.40
CA GLN A 456 -23.89 -26.08 -36.33
C GLN A 456 -24.28 -24.65 -35.91
N LYS A 457 -25.52 -24.43 -35.46
CA LYS A 457 -26.04 -23.13 -35.03
C LYS A 457 -26.35 -23.14 -33.55
N PHE A 458 -25.60 -22.35 -32.79
CA PHE A 458 -25.72 -22.23 -31.35
C PHE A 458 -26.24 -20.84 -30.98
N SER A 459 -27.21 -20.78 -30.06
CA SER A 459 -27.93 -19.56 -29.72
C SER A 459 -28.13 -19.47 -28.21
N GLU A 460 -27.68 -18.37 -27.63
CA GLU A 460 -27.90 -18.04 -26.21
C GLU A 460 -29.38 -18.10 -25.82
N SER A 461 -30.27 -17.64 -26.71
CA SER A 461 -31.71 -17.61 -26.44
C SER A 461 -32.40 -18.98 -26.47
N GLN A 462 -31.72 -20.00 -27.00
CA GLN A 462 -32.25 -21.36 -27.12
C GLN A 462 -31.54 -22.36 -26.20
N ALA A 463 -30.54 -21.91 -25.42
CA ALA A 463 -29.84 -22.75 -24.46
C ALA A 463 -30.79 -23.29 -23.38
N VAL A 464 -30.49 -24.47 -22.84
CA VAL A 464 -31.35 -25.16 -21.88
C VAL A 464 -30.66 -25.26 -20.53
N THR A 465 -31.27 -24.72 -19.47
CA THR A 465 -30.77 -24.85 -18.11
C THR A 465 -31.41 -26.04 -17.40
N VAL A 466 -30.58 -26.92 -16.85
CA VAL A 466 -30.98 -28.05 -16.00
C VAL A 466 -30.45 -27.88 -14.60
N GLN A 467 -31.21 -28.34 -13.61
CA GLN A 467 -30.84 -28.31 -12.20
C GLN A 467 -30.06 -29.59 -11.87
N VAL A 468 -28.80 -29.45 -11.51
CA VAL A 468 -27.85 -30.57 -11.39
C VAL A 468 -27.44 -30.72 -9.92
N PRO A 469 -27.74 -31.87 -9.28
CA PRO A 469 -27.30 -32.14 -7.92
C PRO A 469 -25.82 -32.46 -7.94
N MET A 470 -25.01 -31.64 -7.28
CA MET A 470 -23.57 -31.77 -7.18
C MET A 470 -23.17 -32.00 -5.73
N LYS A 471 -22.15 -32.83 -5.52
CA LYS A 471 -21.42 -32.90 -4.25
C LYS A 471 -20.44 -31.73 -4.18
N ALA A 472 -20.01 -31.35 -2.98
CA ALA A 472 -18.90 -30.41 -2.84
C ALA A 472 -17.64 -30.93 -3.56
N GLY A 473 -16.86 -30.04 -4.18
CA GLY A 473 -15.68 -30.38 -4.98
C GLY A 473 -16.03 -30.89 -6.39
N ALA A 474 -15.18 -31.73 -6.97
CA ALA A 474 -15.28 -32.16 -8.37
C ALA A 474 -16.51 -33.03 -8.66
N ASN A 475 -17.25 -32.64 -9.71
CA ASN A 475 -18.37 -33.39 -10.25
C ASN A 475 -18.15 -33.73 -11.72
N THR A 476 -18.40 -34.99 -12.10
CA THR A 476 -18.43 -35.36 -13.53
C THR A 476 -19.84 -35.20 -14.07
N LEU A 477 -19.97 -34.43 -15.16
CA LEU A 477 -21.22 -34.20 -15.88
C LEU A 477 -21.13 -34.86 -17.26
N LYS A 478 -21.56 -36.12 -17.34
CA LYS A 478 -21.50 -36.94 -18.54
C LYS A 478 -22.81 -36.84 -19.32
N PHE A 479 -22.78 -36.14 -20.45
CA PHE A 479 -23.85 -36.09 -21.43
C PHE A 479 -23.72 -37.29 -22.36
N ALA A 480 -24.43 -38.38 -22.02
CA ALA A 480 -24.52 -39.57 -22.84
C ALA A 480 -25.67 -39.48 -23.84
N LYS A 481 -25.57 -40.23 -24.94
CA LYS A 481 -26.61 -40.30 -25.97
C LYS A 481 -27.99 -40.63 -25.38
N GLY A 482 -28.96 -39.78 -25.72
CA GLY A 482 -30.38 -40.02 -25.48
C GLY A 482 -31.12 -40.34 -26.78
N THR A 483 -32.31 -39.78 -26.93
CA THR A 483 -33.17 -39.96 -28.11
C THR A 483 -32.83 -38.94 -29.20
N SER A 484 -32.90 -39.34 -30.48
CA SER A 484 -32.56 -38.48 -31.62
C SER A 484 -31.12 -37.94 -31.54
N PHE A 485 -30.78 -36.86 -32.24
CA PHE A 485 -29.41 -36.33 -32.35
C PHE A 485 -29.33 -34.89 -31.81
N ALA A 486 -28.24 -34.56 -31.13
CA ALA A 486 -27.94 -33.20 -30.68
C ALA A 486 -26.41 -32.99 -30.69
N GLU A 487 -25.97 -31.79 -31.04
CA GLU A 487 -24.57 -31.36 -30.98
C GLU A 487 -24.39 -30.44 -29.77
N LEU A 488 -23.24 -30.52 -29.10
CA LEU A 488 -22.90 -29.73 -27.92
C LEU A 488 -21.83 -28.69 -28.26
N ASP A 489 -22.09 -27.45 -27.88
CA ASP A 489 -21.15 -26.33 -27.98
C ASP A 489 -20.37 -26.20 -26.67
N ARG A 490 -21.08 -25.85 -25.61
CA ARG A 490 -20.55 -25.72 -24.25
C ARG A 490 -21.61 -26.01 -23.21
N ILE A 491 -21.16 -26.16 -21.98
CA ILE A 491 -22.02 -25.95 -20.81
C ILE A 491 -21.56 -24.72 -20.04
N THR A 492 -22.48 -24.07 -19.36
CA THR A 492 -22.20 -22.95 -18.48
C THR A 492 -22.69 -23.31 -17.08
N ALA A 493 -21.80 -23.20 -16.09
CA ALA A 493 -22.12 -23.47 -14.69
C ALA A 493 -21.62 -22.34 -13.81
N ASN A 494 -22.23 -22.17 -12.64
CA ASN A 494 -21.80 -21.23 -11.60
C ASN A 494 -21.12 -21.99 -10.46
N PRO A 495 -19.82 -22.28 -10.56
CA PRO A 495 -19.08 -22.79 -9.44
C PRO A 495 -18.42 -21.59 -8.74
N TYR A 496 -19.01 -21.11 -7.65
CA TYR A 496 -18.17 -20.42 -6.67
C TYR A 496 -17.08 -21.42 -6.27
N PHE A 497 -15.81 -21.05 -6.41
CA PHE A 497 -14.73 -21.97 -6.06
C PHE A 497 -14.74 -22.22 -4.55
N ASN A 498 -14.73 -23.49 -4.13
CA ASN A 498 -14.54 -23.89 -2.73
C ASN A 498 -13.10 -24.37 -2.54
N TYR A 499 -12.44 -23.83 -1.51
CA TYR A 499 -11.11 -24.17 -1.01
C TYR A 499 -10.89 -25.69 -0.82
N GLU A 500 -11.95 -26.50 -0.68
CA GLU A 500 -11.89 -27.96 -0.53
C GLU A 500 -11.50 -28.73 -1.82
N ALA A 501 -11.47 -28.08 -2.98
CA ALA A 501 -11.15 -28.71 -4.28
C ALA A 501 -9.64 -29.01 -4.48
N ILE A 502 -8.78 -28.68 -3.52
CA ILE A 502 -7.35 -28.96 -3.59
C ILE A 502 -7.11 -30.48 -3.40
N PRO A 503 -6.38 -31.16 -4.32
CA PRO A 503 -5.95 -32.55 -4.11
C PRO A 503 -5.29 -32.74 -2.74
N ALA A 504 -5.57 -33.83 -2.04
CA ALA A 504 -5.08 -34.04 -0.67
C ALA A 504 -3.54 -33.94 -0.57
N GLU A 505 -2.81 -34.36 -1.61
CA GLU A 505 -1.35 -34.21 -1.71
C GLU A 505 -0.83 -32.77 -1.88
N GLN A 506 -1.70 -31.81 -2.20
CA GLN A 506 -1.38 -30.39 -2.43
C GLN A 506 -1.87 -29.49 -1.28
N LYS A 507 -2.52 -30.07 -0.26
CA LYS A 507 -2.91 -29.36 0.96
C LYS A 507 -1.67 -29.09 1.81
N ARG A 508 -1.31 -27.83 2.00
CA ARG A 508 -0.37 -27.41 3.04
C ARG A 508 -1.11 -27.38 4.39
N ASP A 509 -0.35 -27.33 5.50
CA ASP A 509 -0.88 -27.26 6.87
C ASP A 509 -1.65 -25.94 7.18
N ASP A 510 -1.79 -25.04 6.21
CA ASP A 510 -2.49 -23.74 6.22
C ASP A 510 -3.93 -23.83 5.66
N ALA A 511 -4.60 -24.96 5.92
CA ALA A 511 -5.67 -25.58 5.13
C ALA A 511 -6.90 -24.75 4.68
N ASN A 512 -7.00 -23.44 4.94
CA ASN A 512 -8.11 -22.56 4.56
C ASN A 512 -7.69 -21.12 4.13
N CYS A 513 -6.47 -20.85 3.68
CA CYS A 513 -6.02 -19.53 3.16
C CYS A 513 -4.98 -19.69 2.04
N CYS A 514 -4.74 -18.74 1.13
CA CYS A 514 -5.40 -17.45 0.92
C CYS A 514 -5.81 -17.30 -0.55
N HIS A 515 -7.01 -17.77 -0.93
CA HIS A 515 -7.32 -17.99 -2.35
C HIS A 515 -7.75 -16.74 -3.13
N TRP A 516 -7.23 -16.61 -4.37
CA TRP A 516 -7.51 -15.52 -5.31
C TRP A 516 -8.36 -15.91 -6.53
N ASN A 517 -9.12 -16.99 -6.42
CA ASN A 517 -9.92 -17.55 -7.52
C ASN A 517 -11.43 -17.37 -7.33
N GLY A 518 -11.85 -16.26 -6.73
CA GLY A 518 -13.27 -16.02 -6.49
C GLY A 518 -13.57 -14.95 -5.44
N PRO A 519 -13.00 -15.02 -4.23
CA PRO A 519 -13.28 -14.05 -3.17
C PRO A 519 -13.10 -12.60 -3.61
N SER A 520 -13.82 -11.69 -2.96
CA SER A 520 -13.53 -10.26 -3.12
C SER A 520 -12.34 -9.90 -2.26
N TRP A 521 -11.33 -9.30 -2.88
CA TRP A 521 -10.11 -8.85 -2.22
C TRP A 521 -10.08 -7.32 -2.23
N PRO A 522 -9.91 -6.65 -1.08
CA PRO A 522 -9.69 -5.21 -1.01
C PRO A 522 -8.56 -4.74 -1.94
N TYR A 523 -7.46 -5.48 -2.04
CA TYR A 523 -6.34 -5.19 -2.96
C TYR A 523 -6.80 -5.06 -4.42
N GLN A 524 -7.54 -6.05 -4.93
CA GLN A 524 -8.01 -6.06 -6.32
C GLN A 524 -9.15 -5.04 -6.53
N THR A 525 -9.97 -4.83 -5.51
CA THR A 525 -11.05 -3.82 -5.51
C THR A 525 -10.48 -2.42 -5.64
N SER A 526 -9.40 -2.08 -4.91
CA SER A 526 -8.70 -0.80 -5.05
C SER A 526 -8.14 -0.60 -6.46
N GLN A 527 -7.58 -1.65 -7.06
CA GLN A 527 -7.06 -1.60 -8.42
C GLN A 527 -8.16 -1.32 -9.44
N ILE A 528 -9.30 -2.01 -9.32
CA ILE A 528 -10.46 -1.83 -10.21
C ILE A 528 -11.04 -0.42 -10.05
N LEU A 529 -11.24 0.05 -8.82
CA LEU A 529 -11.76 1.41 -8.57
C LEU A 529 -10.81 2.48 -9.12
N THR A 530 -9.50 2.31 -8.96
CA THR A 530 -8.49 3.21 -9.57
C THR A 530 -8.61 3.21 -11.10
N GLY A 531 -8.70 2.03 -11.72
CA GLY A 531 -8.87 1.91 -13.17
C GLY A 531 -10.19 2.49 -13.69
N MET A 532 -11.28 2.33 -12.94
CA MET A 532 -12.58 2.88 -13.30
C MET A 532 -12.58 4.41 -13.18
N ALA A 533 -11.95 4.94 -12.13
CA ALA A 533 -11.79 6.39 -11.98
C ALA A 533 -11.01 6.99 -13.16
N ASN A 534 -9.87 6.40 -13.52
CA ASN A 534 -9.10 6.80 -14.69
C ASN A 534 -9.92 6.71 -15.99
N LEU A 535 -10.65 5.62 -16.21
CA LEU A 535 -11.53 5.48 -17.39
C LEU A 535 -12.58 6.60 -17.45
N LEU A 536 -13.22 6.93 -16.33
CA LEU A 536 -14.28 7.93 -16.31
C LEU A 536 -13.77 9.38 -16.37
N GLN A 537 -12.53 9.61 -15.97
CA GLN A 537 -11.94 10.95 -15.85
C GLN A 537 -11.01 11.31 -17.01
N ASP A 538 -10.24 10.34 -17.53
CA ASP A 538 -9.09 10.57 -18.42
C ASP A 538 -9.29 9.98 -19.82
N TYR A 539 -10.25 9.07 -20.02
CA TYR A 539 -10.54 8.44 -21.32
C TYR A 539 -11.71 9.13 -22.05
N PRO A 540 -11.82 8.94 -23.38
CA PRO A 540 -13.03 9.29 -24.12
C PRO A 540 -14.28 8.64 -23.50
N ALA A 541 -15.41 9.35 -23.58
CA ALA A 541 -16.68 8.87 -23.04
C ALA A 541 -17.06 7.50 -23.62
N GLN A 542 -17.57 6.62 -22.77
CA GLN A 542 -17.99 5.25 -23.08
C GLN A 542 -19.28 4.89 -22.31
N SER A 543 -19.95 3.80 -22.69
CA SER A 543 -21.27 3.41 -22.16
C SER A 543 -21.31 2.11 -21.37
N TYR A 544 -20.17 1.49 -21.12
CA TYR A 544 -20.01 0.20 -20.43
C TYR A 544 -20.08 0.34 -18.91
N VAL A 545 -19.52 1.41 -18.35
CA VAL A 545 -19.65 1.81 -16.93
C VAL A 545 -19.82 3.31 -16.81
N THR A 546 -20.47 3.76 -15.75
CA THR A 546 -20.87 5.15 -15.53
C THR A 546 -20.33 5.67 -14.20
N LYS A 547 -20.50 6.98 -13.95
CA LYS A 547 -20.22 7.56 -12.62
C LYS A 547 -21.02 6.87 -11.51
N ALA A 548 -22.26 6.47 -11.80
CA ALA A 548 -23.12 5.78 -10.84
C ALA A 548 -22.56 4.39 -10.49
N ASP A 549 -21.95 3.69 -11.45
CA ASP A 549 -21.31 2.40 -11.19
C ASP A 549 -20.08 2.55 -10.28
N TYR A 550 -19.26 3.58 -10.49
CA TYR A 550 -18.14 3.92 -9.59
C TYR A 550 -18.62 4.21 -8.18
N GLN A 551 -19.65 5.06 -8.05
CA GLN A 551 -20.25 5.42 -6.76
C GLN A 551 -20.81 4.20 -6.03
N SER A 552 -21.56 3.36 -6.75
CA SER A 552 -22.14 2.14 -6.18
C SER A 552 -21.05 1.18 -5.69
N MET A 553 -19.96 1.03 -6.45
CA MET A 553 -18.89 0.11 -6.09
C MET A 553 -18.04 0.65 -4.93
N LEU A 554 -17.77 1.96 -4.86
CA LEU A 554 -17.06 2.57 -3.74
C LEU A 554 -17.90 2.49 -2.45
N ALA A 555 -19.21 2.71 -2.53
CA ALA A 555 -20.11 2.55 -1.39
C ALA A 555 -20.17 1.08 -0.91
N GLN A 556 -20.24 0.11 -1.82
CA GLN A 556 -20.13 -1.32 -1.46
C GLN A 556 -18.80 -1.66 -0.81
N PHE A 557 -17.70 -1.02 -1.25
CA PHE A 557 -16.39 -1.24 -0.64
C PHE A 557 -16.27 -0.60 0.74
N ALA A 558 -16.94 0.52 0.99
CA ALA A 558 -17.09 1.09 2.32
C ALA A 558 -17.95 0.17 3.23
N ASP A 559 -19.11 -0.28 2.74
CA ASP A 559 -20.00 -1.20 3.46
C ASP A 559 -19.29 -2.51 3.84
N LEU A 560 -18.56 -3.12 2.89
CA LEU A 560 -17.74 -4.31 3.15
C LEU A 560 -16.77 -4.10 4.32
N GLN A 561 -16.21 -2.89 4.47
CA GLN A 561 -15.25 -2.53 5.51
C GLN A 561 -15.91 -2.33 6.89
N HIS A 562 -16.84 -3.21 7.24
CA HIS A 562 -17.47 -3.30 8.54
C HIS A 562 -17.52 -4.75 9.05
N LYS A 563 -17.46 -4.89 10.38
CA LYS A 563 -17.75 -6.13 11.11
C LYS A 563 -18.49 -5.77 12.37
N ASP A 564 -19.62 -6.43 12.61
CA ASP A 564 -20.52 -6.14 13.75
C ASP A 564 -20.94 -4.65 13.85
N GLY A 565 -21.13 -4.01 12.69
CA GLY A 565 -21.55 -2.61 12.58
C GLY A 565 -20.46 -1.58 12.93
N LYS A 566 -19.19 -1.98 12.96
CA LYS A 566 -18.04 -1.10 13.17
C LYS A 566 -17.05 -1.22 12.02
N PRO A 567 -16.32 -0.15 11.67
CA PRO A 567 -15.28 -0.21 10.65
C PRO A 567 -14.27 -1.33 10.93
N TYR A 568 -13.98 -2.14 9.91
CA TYR A 568 -13.11 -3.29 9.98
C TYR A 568 -12.53 -3.62 8.60
N VAL A 569 -11.33 -4.18 8.55
CA VAL A 569 -10.77 -4.72 7.29
C VAL A 569 -9.91 -5.93 7.62
N ALA A 570 -10.11 -6.99 6.85
CA ALA A 570 -9.26 -8.19 6.85
C ALA A 570 -8.82 -8.51 5.41
N GLU A 571 -8.26 -9.70 5.20
CA GLU A 571 -7.59 -10.06 3.95
C GLU A 571 -8.56 -10.17 2.76
N ALA A 572 -9.67 -10.90 2.89
CA ALA A 572 -10.64 -11.09 1.81
C ALA A 572 -12.06 -11.29 2.34
N ALA A 573 -13.05 -11.25 1.45
CA ALA A 573 -14.44 -11.50 1.82
C ALA A 573 -15.17 -12.35 0.80
N ASN A 574 -16.21 -13.04 1.26
CA ASN A 574 -17.20 -13.61 0.38
C ASN A 574 -17.97 -12.48 -0.32
N GLY A 575 -17.84 -12.37 -1.65
CA GLY A 575 -18.45 -11.27 -2.41
C GLY A 575 -19.99 -11.22 -2.37
N ASP A 576 -20.66 -12.31 -2.01
CA ASP A 576 -22.12 -12.37 -1.90
C ASP A 576 -22.66 -12.05 -0.50
N THR A 577 -21.96 -12.49 0.55
CA THR A 577 -22.43 -12.33 1.93
C THR A 577 -21.77 -11.18 2.69
N GLY A 578 -20.60 -10.70 2.22
CA GLY A 578 -19.79 -9.71 2.92
C GLY A 578 -19.06 -10.26 4.14
N GLU A 579 -19.15 -11.57 4.38
CA GLU A 579 -18.43 -12.23 5.46
C GLU A 579 -16.93 -12.21 5.16
N TRP A 580 -16.15 -11.63 6.08
CA TRP A 580 -14.70 -11.68 6.04
C TRP A 580 -14.23 -13.13 6.11
N ILE A 581 -13.42 -13.52 5.12
CA ILE A 581 -12.74 -14.82 5.06
C ILE A 581 -11.23 -14.55 5.13
N TYR A 582 -10.46 -15.54 5.57
CA TYR A 582 -9.05 -15.32 5.91
C TYR A 582 -8.92 -14.24 7.00
N ASP A 583 -9.81 -14.31 7.98
CA ASP A 583 -9.91 -13.40 9.11
C ASP A 583 -9.33 -14.08 10.36
N GLY A 584 -8.01 -14.24 10.37
CA GLY A 584 -7.28 -14.91 11.44
C GLY A 584 -7.16 -14.02 12.67
N PHE A 585 -7.52 -14.56 13.84
CA PHE A 585 -7.37 -13.88 15.12
C PHE A 585 -5.90 -13.53 15.43
N ASN A 586 -5.64 -12.26 15.76
CA ASN A 586 -4.30 -11.72 16.04
C ASN A 586 -3.36 -11.88 14.83
N PHE A 587 -3.89 -11.63 13.64
CA PHE A 587 -3.21 -11.77 12.36
C PHE A 587 -3.76 -10.84 11.29
N SER A 588 -5.03 -11.01 10.92
CA SER A 588 -5.66 -10.38 9.76
C SER A 588 -6.39 -9.08 10.11
N GLU A 589 -6.55 -8.76 11.39
CA GLU A 589 -7.18 -7.51 11.82
C GLU A 589 -6.43 -6.29 11.26
N HIS A 590 -7.18 -5.28 10.81
CA HIS A 590 -6.65 -4.00 10.34
C HIS A 590 -5.71 -4.10 9.12
N TYR A 591 -5.88 -5.14 8.31
CA TYR A 591 -5.00 -5.47 7.20
C TYR A 591 -4.77 -4.30 6.22
N ASN A 592 -3.51 -3.89 6.09
CA ASN A 592 -3.10 -2.76 5.26
C ASN A 592 -2.59 -3.27 3.90
N HIS A 593 -3.53 -3.69 3.05
CA HIS A 593 -3.21 -4.30 1.74
C HIS A 593 -4.00 -3.69 0.58
N SER A 594 -4.56 -2.51 0.78
CA SER A 594 -5.44 -1.85 -0.19
C SER A 594 -5.37 -0.35 -0.01
N SER A 595 -5.90 0.43 -0.96
CA SER A 595 -6.13 1.86 -0.77
C SER A 595 -7.62 2.16 -0.72
N PHE A 596 -8.02 3.09 0.14
CA PHE A 596 -9.38 3.62 0.20
C PHE A 596 -9.36 5.14 0.22
N ASN A 597 -8.50 5.74 1.03
CA ASN A 597 -8.44 7.19 1.19
C ASN A 597 -8.00 7.89 -0.10
N ASP A 598 -7.04 7.32 -0.84
CA ASP A 598 -6.69 7.84 -2.16
C ASP A 598 -7.85 7.74 -3.17
N LEU A 599 -8.68 6.69 -3.11
CA LEU A 599 -9.85 6.54 -3.99
C LEU A 599 -10.91 7.60 -3.71
N VAL A 600 -11.14 7.92 -2.43
CA VAL A 600 -12.04 9.00 -2.03
C VAL A 600 -11.51 10.34 -2.54
N LEU A 601 -10.23 10.64 -2.34
CA LEU A 601 -9.65 11.92 -2.74
C LEU A 601 -9.54 12.07 -4.27
N THR A 602 -9.03 11.06 -4.97
CA THR A 602 -8.69 11.16 -6.40
C THR A 602 -9.77 10.67 -7.36
N GLY A 603 -10.57 9.69 -6.93
CA GLY A 603 -11.70 9.18 -7.68
C GLY A 603 -12.98 9.93 -7.37
N LEU A 604 -13.49 9.79 -6.14
CA LEU A 604 -14.78 10.36 -5.73
C LEU A 604 -14.79 11.89 -5.79
N LEU A 605 -13.91 12.57 -5.04
CA LEU A 605 -13.76 14.03 -5.09
C LEU A 605 -13.06 14.49 -6.37
N GLY A 606 -12.34 13.59 -7.04
CA GLY A 606 -11.77 13.83 -8.36
C GLY A 606 -10.49 14.65 -8.37
N ILE A 607 -9.75 14.72 -7.26
CA ILE A 607 -8.49 15.48 -7.20
C ILE A 607 -7.44 14.74 -8.04
N LYS A 608 -7.00 15.35 -9.15
CA LYS A 608 -5.98 14.77 -10.04
C LYS A 608 -4.65 15.51 -9.86
N PRO A 609 -3.69 14.96 -9.10
CA PRO A 609 -2.39 15.58 -8.88
C PRO A 609 -1.66 15.88 -10.20
N GLN A 610 -0.98 17.03 -10.27
CA GLN A 610 -0.25 17.49 -11.46
C GLN A 610 1.21 17.80 -11.13
N ALA A 611 2.07 17.69 -12.14
CA ALA A 611 3.48 18.08 -12.01
C ALA A 611 3.68 19.61 -12.11
N GLY A 612 2.75 20.30 -12.79
CA GLY A 612 2.76 21.75 -12.94
C GLY A 612 1.93 22.46 -11.88
N ASN A 613 1.89 23.79 -11.94
CA ASN A 613 1.25 24.66 -10.94
C ASN A 613 -0.27 24.75 -11.14
N THR A 614 -0.93 23.60 -11.23
CA THR A 614 -2.38 23.50 -11.36
C THR A 614 -2.95 22.45 -10.43
N LEU A 615 -4.13 22.71 -9.88
CA LEU A 615 -4.99 21.72 -9.24
C LEU A 615 -6.13 21.37 -10.22
N VAL A 616 -6.31 20.08 -10.51
CA VAL A 616 -7.35 19.59 -11.42
C VAL A 616 -8.38 18.78 -10.62
N LEU A 617 -9.65 19.09 -10.81
CA LEU A 617 -10.79 18.34 -10.27
C LEU A 617 -11.59 17.71 -11.41
N ARG A 618 -11.83 16.39 -11.32
CA ARG A 618 -12.70 15.59 -12.19
C ARG A 618 -13.68 14.76 -11.34
N PRO A 619 -14.64 15.40 -10.63
CA PRO A 619 -15.42 14.71 -9.60
C PRO A 619 -16.29 13.58 -10.15
N LEU A 620 -16.30 12.46 -9.42
CA LEU A 620 -17.20 11.34 -9.61
C LEU A 620 -18.27 11.27 -8.51
N ILE A 621 -18.51 12.37 -7.80
CA ILE A 621 -19.57 12.46 -6.79
C ILE A 621 -20.99 12.20 -7.37
N PRO A 622 -21.91 11.61 -6.59
CA PRO A 622 -23.32 11.47 -6.96
C PRO A 622 -23.99 12.82 -7.27
N SER A 623 -24.87 12.82 -8.28
CA SER A 623 -25.56 14.06 -8.69
C SER A 623 -26.50 14.64 -7.61
N ASN A 624 -26.94 13.79 -6.68
CA ASN A 624 -27.77 14.12 -5.52
C ASN A 624 -26.95 14.54 -4.28
N TRP A 625 -25.61 14.58 -4.34
CA TRP A 625 -24.82 15.15 -3.24
C TRP A 625 -24.96 16.66 -3.23
N ASP A 626 -25.55 17.16 -2.16
CA ASP A 626 -25.75 18.60 -1.95
C ASP A 626 -24.55 19.27 -1.32
N TYR A 627 -23.67 18.51 -0.66
CA TYR A 627 -22.45 19.03 -0.06
C TYR A 627 -21.32 18.00 -0.08
N PHE A 628 -20.08 18.48 0.08
CA PHE A 628 -18.94 17.78 0.69
C PHE A 628 -17.86 18.81 1.02
N ALA A 629 -16.93 18.47 1.90
CA ALA A 629 -15.73 19.25 2.11
C ALA A 629 -14.53 18.35 2.35
N VAL A 630 -13.38 18.78 1.84
CA VAL A 630 -12.07 18.29 2.28
C VAL A 630 -11.23 19.48 2.71
N GLU A 631 -10.68 19.43 3.92
CA GLU A 631 -9.78 20.43 4.48
C GLU A 631 -8.42 19.83 4.82
N SER A 632 -7.43 20.67 5.14
CA SER A 632 -6.08 20.23 5.51
C SER A 632 -5.33 19.45 4.41
N LEU A 633 -5.80 19.49 3.16
CA LEU A 633 -5.25 18.71 2.06
C LEU A 633 -3.84 19.23 1.67
N PRO A 634 -2.76 18.44 1.83
CA PRO A 634 -1.45 18.88 1.38
C PRO A 634 -1.34 18.78 -0.14
N TYR A 635 -0.85 19.85 -0.77
CA TYR A 635 -0.47 19.82 -2.17
C TYR A 635 0.64 20.84 -2.44
N HIS A 636 1.75 20.39 -3.01
CA HIS A 636 2.89 21.23 -3.42
C HIS A 636 3.48 22.08 -2.27
N GLY A 637 3.42 21.59 -1.03
CA GLY A 637 3.90 22.31 0.16
C GLY A 637 2.92 23.35 0.72
N HIS A 638 1.73 23.47 0.14
CA HIS A 638 0.63 24.33 0.60
C HIS A 638 -0.51 23.49 1.20
N THR A 639 -1.40 24.15 1.94
CA THR A 639 -2.62 23.51 2.48
C THR A 639 -3.85 23.97 1.71
N TYR A 640 -4.68 23.03 1.26
CA TYR A 640 -5.89 23.30 0.51
C TYR A 640 -7.16 22.93 1.28
N SER A 641 -8.24 23.62 0.93
CA SER A 641 -9.60 23.22 1.28
C SER A 641 -10.49 23.31 0.05
N ILE A 642 -11.27 22.26 -0.19
CA ILE A 642 -12.21 22.16 -1.31
C ILE A 642 -13.58 21.91 -0.70
N ARG A 643 -14.53 22.80 -0.99
CA ARG A 643 -15.89 22.72 -0.47
C ARG A 643 -16.90 22.79 -1.60
N TRP A 644 -17.84 21.87 -1.62
CA TRP A 644 -19.07 21.94 -2.40
C TRP A 644 -20.24 22.08 -1.42
N ASP A 645 -21.07 23.10 -1.63
CA ASP A 645 -22.33 23.27 -0.89
C ASP A 645 -23.35 23.88 -1.84
N ARG A 646 -24.31 23.10 -2.33
CA ARG A 646 -25.18 23.47 -3.47
C ARG A 646 -25.91 24.79 -3.22
N ASP A 647 -26.44 24.98 -2.01
CA ASP A 647 -27.22 26.16 -1.65
C ASP A 647 -26.60 26.99 -0.51
N GLY A 648 -25.48 26.53 0.06
CA GLY A 648 -24.74 27.21 1.13
C GLY A 648 -25.30 26.96 2.52
N SER A 649 -26.31 26.09 2.66
CA SER A 649 -27.02 25.87 3.94
C SER A 649 -26.34 24.88 4.86
N HIS A 650 -25.54 23.94 4.35
CA HIS A 650 -24.89 22.91 5.16
C HIS A 650 -23.77 23.50 6.02
N TYR A 651 -22.85 24.25 5.42
CA TYR A 651 -21.75 24.87 6.15
C TYR A 651 -22.05 26.31 6.59
N GLY A 652 -23.03 26.98 5.96
CA GLY A 652 -23.30 28.40 6.21
C GLY A 652 -22.17 29.33 5.75
N LYS A 653 -21.36 28.90 4.78
CA LYS A 653 -20.15 29.59 4.29
C LYS A 653 -20.21 29.98 2.80
N GLY A 654 -21.43 30.10 2.28
CA GLY A 654 -21.69 30.41 0.87
C GLY A 654 -21.88 29.15 0.03
N SER A 655 -22.53 29.33 -1.12
CA SER A 655 -22.92 28.25 -2.03
C SER A 655 -21.89 28.03 -3.15
N GLY A 656 -22.00 26.86 -3.79
CA GLY A 656 -21.21 26.44 -4.93
C GLY A 656 -19.95 25.65 -4.55
N LEU A 657 -19.12 25.39 -5.56
CA LEU A 657 -17.76 24.87 -5.39
C LEU A 657 -16.84 26.03 -5.02
N GLN A 658 -16.04 25.86 -3.98
CA GLN A 658 -15.05 26.83 -3.50
C GLN A 658 -13.72 26.10 -3.23
N ILE A 659 -12.61 26.70 -3.63
CA ILE A 659 -11.26 26.16 -3.39
C ILE A 659 -10.39 27.23 -2.75
N PHE A 660 -9.70 26.84 -1.69
CA PHE A 660 -8.83 27.69 -0.89
C PHE A 660 -7.41 27.14 -0.90
N GLN A 661 -6.42 28.02 -0.98
CA GLN A 661 -4.99 27.75 -0.80
C GLN A 661 -4.50 28.60 0.36
N ASP A 662 -3.97 27.97 1.41
CA ASP A 662 -3.48 28.62 2.63
C ASP A 662 -4.51 29.60 3.24
N GLY A 663 -5.77 29.16 3.27
CA GLY A 663 -6.92 29.94 3.73
C GLY A 663 -7.47 30.95 2.69
N GLN A 664 -6.73 31.28 1.64
CA GLN A 664 -7.20 32.24 0.63
C GLN A 664 -8.03 31.57 -0.45
N ARG A 665 -9.25 32.07 -0.74
CA ARG A 665 -10.09 31.52 -1.82
C ARG A 665 -9.48 31.84 -3.18
N ILE A 666 -9.12 30.81 -3.93
CA ILE A 666 -8.54 30.91 -5.27
C ILE A 666 -9.53 30.53 -6.40
N HIS A 667 -10.65 29.89 -6.05
CA HIS A 667 -11.68 29.53 -7.02
C HIS A 667 -13.09 29.52 -6.40
N GLN A 668 -14.08 29.87 -7.22
CA GLN A 668 -15.50 29.70 -6.91
C GLN A 668 -16.31 29.44 -8.18
N SER A 669 -17.29 28.56 -8.09
CA SER A 669 -18.26 28.26 -9.16
C SER A 669 -19.62 27.91 -8.56
N SER A 670 -20.73 28.27 -9.23
CA SER A 670 -22.09 27.89 -8.78
C SER A 670 -22.42 26.42 -9.00
N THR A 671 -21.63 25.70 -9.80
CA THR A 671 -21.85 24.29 -10.13
C THR A 671 -20.59 23.49 -9.89
N ILE A 672 -20.77 22.23 -9.50
CA ILE A 672 -19.70 21.24 -9.48
C ILE A 672 -19.49 20.64 -10.87
N GLY A 673 -18.22 20.46 -11.25
CA GLY A 673 -17.84 19.87 -12.52
C GLY A 673 -16.32 19.85 -12.68
N ASN A 674 -15.89 19.49 -13.89
CA ASN A 674 -14.47 19.47 -14.24
C ASN A 674 -13.88 20.87 -14.11
N THR A 675 -12.86 21.02 -13.27
CA THR A 675 -12.29 22.31 -12.90
C THR A 675 -10.77 22.23 -12.94
N THR A 676 -10.12 23.24 -13.53
CA THR A 676 -8.67 23.43 -13.45
C THR A 676 -8.40 24.79 -12.86
N VAL A 677 -7.59 24.83 -11.80
CA VAL A 677 -7.25 26.06 -11.08
C VAL A 677 -5.74 26.23 -11.06
N ASN A 678 -5.27 27.44 -11.36
CA ASN A 678 -3.86 27.78 -11.20
C ASN A 678 -3.55 27.91 -9.70
N VAL A 679 -2.45 27.32 -9.27
CA VAL A 679 -2.01 27.36 -7.87
C VAL A 679 -0.61 27.95 -7.76
N ALA A 680 -0.17 28.25 -6.54
CA ALA A 680 1.21 28.66 -6.31
C ALA A 680 2.20 27.55 -6.71
N ALA A 681 3.44 27.98 -7.01
CA ALA A 681 4.53 27.05 -7.30
C ALA A 681 4.87 26.21 -6.05
N PRO A 682 5.35 24.97 -6.23
CA PRO A 682 5.75 24.14 -5.12
C PRO A 682 6.74 24.80 -4.17
N VAL A 683 6.47 24.67 -2.88
CA VAL A 683 7.37 25.10 -1.81
C VAL A 683 7.92 23.86 -1.10
N THR A 684 9.24 23.75 -1.04
CA THR A 684 9.88 22.79 -0.13
C THR A 684 9.68 23.29 1.29
N PRO A 685 9.05 22.53 2.19
CA PRO A 685 8.94 22.91 3.59
C PRO A 685 10.34 23.21 4.14
N ALA A 686 10.46 24.23 5.01
CA ALA A 686 11.73 24.46 5.70
C ALA A 686 12.15 23.14 6.39
N PRO A 687 13.41 22.71 6.25
CA PRO A 687 13.85 21.48 6.89
C PRO A 687 13.71 21.67 8.40
N ALA A 688 12.69 21.04 8.99
CA ALA A 688 12.64 20.89 10.43
C ALA A 688 13.87 20.09 10.85
N THR A 689 14.38 20.36 12.06
CA THR A 689 15.42 19.50 12.64
C THR A 689 14.85 18.09 12.70
N ARG A 690 15.32 17.22 11.81
CA ARG A 690 14.87 15.84 11.75
C ARG A 690 15.25 15.17 13.06
N MET A 691 14.30 14.55 13.73
CA MET A 691 14.53 13.81 14.97
C MET A 691 14.71 12.33 14.65
N MET A 692 15.51 11.63 15.44
CA MET A 692 15.66 10.17 15.36
C MET A 692 15.36 9.52 16.69
N ASN A 693 14.59 8.42 16.67
CA ASN A 693 14.35 7.59 17.84
C ASN A 693 15.59 6.71 18.06
N VAL A 694 16.42 7.08 19.03
CA VAL A 694 17.66 6.37 19.38
C VAL A 694 17.41 5.18 20.31
N ALA A 695 16.18 4.98 20.76
CA ALA A 695 15.74 3.82 21.54
C ALA A 695 15.14 2.69 20.68
N ALA A 696 14.81 2.96 19.41
CA ALA A 696 14.16 2.01 18.53
C ALA A 696 14.98 0.72 18.35
N ASN A 697 14.32 -0.42 18.52
CA ASN A 697 14.88 -1.75 18.32
C ASN A 697 13.80 -2.72 17.80
N PRO A 698 13.69 -2.88 16.49
CA PRO A 698 12.60 -3.61 15.90
C PRO A 698 12.66 -5.12 16.22
N LEU A 699 11.57 -5.66 16.75
CA LEU A 699 11.34 -7.09 16.87
C LEU A 699 11.18 -7.73 15.48
N THR A 700 11.90 -8.84 15.25
CA THR A 700 11.83 -9.62 14.01
C THR A 700 10.84 -10.78 14.13
N ALA A 701 10.31 -11.24 13.00
CA ALA A 701 9.43 -12.41 12.96
C ALA A 701 10.12 -13.69 13.48
N GLU A 702 11.45 -13.84 13.32
CA GLU A 702 12.17 -14.99 13.87
C GLU A 702 12.18 -15.03 15.40
N GLN A 703 12.28 -13.87 16.04
CA GLN A 703 12.29 -13.74 17.50
C GLN A 703 10.89 -13.97 18.10
N ASP A 704 9.84 -13.63 17.37
CA ASP A 704 8.47 -13.76 17.84
C ASP A 704 7.85 -15.14 17.48
N TRP A 705 7.86 -15.52 16.20
CA TRP A 705 7.10 -16.66 15.69
C TRP A 705 7.80 -18.02 15.80
N LEU A 706 9.13 -18.05 15.71
CA LEU A 706 9.88 -19.30 15.63
C LEU A 706 10.32 -19.82 17.01
N GLY A 707 9.90 -19.16 18.11
CA GLY A 707 10.23 -19.57 19.48
C GLY A 707 11.74 -19.59 19.76
N ARG A 708 12.52 -18.84 18.97
CA ARG A 708 13.97 -18.69 19.19
C ARG A 708 14.20 -17.78 20.39
N THR A 709 15.34 -17.94 21.06
CA THR A 709 15.74 -17.06 22.15
C THR A 709 15.68 -15.60 21.68
N ILE A 710 14.86 -14.77 22.35
CA ILE A 710 14.79 -13.33 22.09
C ILE A 710 16.14 -12.72 22.50
N THR A 711 17.06 -12.60 21.55
CA THR A 711 18.31 -11.85 21.72
C THR A 711 18.06 -10.41 21.26
N GLN A 712 18.05 -9.48 22.20
CA GLN A 712 17.94 -8.06 21.91
C GLN A 712 19.36 -7.45 21.76
N PRO A 713 19.83 -7.14 20.54
CA PRO A 713 21.04 -6.32 20.39
C PRO A 713 20.77 -4.92 20.95
N TYR A 714 21.81 -4.15 21.25
CA TYR A 714 21.61 -2.77 21.72
C TYR A 714 20.95 -1.90 20.62
N PRO A 715 20.02 -1.00 20.98
CA PRO A 715 19.62 -0.63 22.34
C PRO A 715 18.66 -1.64 23.00
N LYS A 716 18.89 -1.99 24.27
CA LYS A 716 18.19 -3.05 24.99
C LYS A 716 17.19 -2.50 26.01
N ALA A 717 15.93 -2.89 25.90
CA ALA A 717 14.90 -2.54 26.85
C ALA A 717 15.02 -3.36 28.15
N PHE A 718 14.70 -2.76 29.29
CA PHE A 718 14.70 -3.41 30.60
C PHE A 718 13.60 -2.85 31.50
N ALA A 719 13.19 -3.63 32.50
CA ALA A 719 12.21 -3.19 33.49
C ALA A 719 12.53 -3.72 34.89
N SER A 720 12.00 -3.06 35.94
CA SER A 720 12.09 -3.57 37.34
C SER A 720 11.25 -4.82 37.56
N TYR A 721 10.15 -4.93 36.83
CA TYR A 721 9.21 -6.04 36.90
C TYR A 721 8.55 -6.18 35.53
N THR A 722 8.35 -7.42 35.09
CA THR A 722 7.58 -7.74 33.90
C THR A 722 6.64 -8.88 34.27
N ASN A 723 5.38 -8.75 33.90
CA ASN A 723 4.40 -9.82 34.06
C ASN A 723 4.90 -11.11 33.39
N THR A 724 4.85 -12.22 34.10
CA THR A 724 5.38 -13.52 33.65
C THR A 724 4.32 -14.43 33.02
N VAL A 725 3.08 -13.95 32.92
CA VAL A 725 1.96 -14.69 32.32
C VAL A 725 1.78 -14.23 30.87
N SER A 726 1.57 -15.20 29.96
CA SER A 726 1.23 -14.90 28.56
C SER A 726 -0.12 -14.22 28.46
N ASN A 727 -0.23 -13.24 27.55
CA ASN A 727 -1.43 -12.46 27.32
C ASN A 727 -2.39 -13.10 26.29
N GLY A 728 -2.10 -14.30 25.78
CA GLY A 728 -3.00 -15.07 24.92
C GLY A 728 -2.30 -16.07 23.99
N PRO A 729 -3.02 -16.68 23.05
CA PRO A 729 -2.43 -17.41 21.94
C PRO A 729 -2.35 -16.56 20.65
N HIS A 730 -1.36 -16.82 19.78
CA HIS A 730 -1.25 -16.27 18.42
C HIS A 730 -1.79 -17.31 17.45
N CYS A 731 -2.71 -16.92 16.56
CA CYS A 731 -3.30 -17.80 15.56
C CYS A 731 -2.95 -17.28 14.17
N HIS A 732 -2.54 -18.15 13.25
CA HIS A 732 -2.52 -17.83 11.83
C HIS A 732 -3.82 -18.34 11.20
N SER A 733 -4.27 -17.71 10.10
CA SER A 733 -5.42 -18.20 9.33
C SER A 733 -5.21 -19.68 8.98
N GLY A 734 -6.09 -20.55 9.48
CA GLY A 734 -6.02 -22.00 9.23
C GLY A 734 -5.04 -22.83 10.08
N GLN A 735 -4.32 -22.27 11.07
CA GLN A 735 -3.38 -23.03 11.92
C GLN A 735 -3.82 -23.16 13.39
N THR A 736 -3.33 -24.21 14.07
CA THR A 736 -3.47 -24.36 15.53
C THR A 736 -2.73 -23.24 16.24
N CYS A 737 -3.44 -22.47 17.07
CA CYS A 737 -2.85 -21.35 17.78
C CYS A 737 -1.66 -21.78 18.66
N LYS A 738 -0.57 -21.03 18.56
CA LYS A 738 0.63 -21.23 19.39
C LYS A 738 0.54 -20.35 20.64
N PRO A 739 1.05 -20.79 21.81
CA PRO A 739 1.17 -19.92 22.98
C PRO A 739 1.99 -18.68 22.58
N THR A 740 1.52 -17.46 22.89
CA THR A 740 2.32 -16.25 22.61
C THR A 740 3.58 -16.20 23.46
N THR A 741 4.51 -15.37 23.01
CA THR A 741 5.60 -14.81 23.80
C THR A 741 5.04 -14.02 25.00
N PHE A 742 5.76 -14.08 26.11
CA PHE A 742 5.45 -13.39 27.37
C PHE A 742 5.48 -11.86 27.19
N ASP A 743 4.84 -11.12 28.10
CA ASP A 743 5.11 -9.69 28.29
C ASP A 743 6.63 -9.46 28.33
N ALA A 744 7.12 -8.47 27.59
CA ALA A 744 8.56 -8.23 27.47
C ALA A 744 8.86 -6.73 27.30
N PRO A 745 9.90 -6.18 27.95
CA PRO A 745 10.29 -4.78 27.74
C PRO A 745 10.56 -4.41 26.28
N LEU A 746 11.07 -5.34 25.46
CA LEU A 746 11.37 -5.13 24.05
C LEU A 746 10.11 -4.76 23.22
N ARG A 747 8.93 -5.28 23.61
CA ARG A 747 7.64 -4.99 22.99
C ARG A 747 7.22 -3.52 23.08
N ALA A 748 7.89 -2.77 23.96
CA ALA A 748 7.69 -1.33 24.09
C ALA A 748 8.83 -0.54 23.43
N THR A 749 9.61 -1.14 22.53
CA THR A 749 10.69 -0.42 21.81
C THR A 749 10.78 -0.88 20.35
N ASP A 750 9.84 -1.69 19.89
CA ASP A 750 9.88 -2.29 18.56
C ASP A 750 9.25 -1.39 17.49
N GLY A 751 8.74 -0.21 17.89
CA GLY A 751 8.25 0.84 17.02
C GLY A 751 6.76 0.74 16.70
N TRP A 752 6.02 -0.18 17.34
CA TRP A 752 4.59 -0.37 17.15
C TRP A 752 3.78 0.27 18.29
N ILE A 753 2.83 1.13 17.92
CA ILE A 753 1.98 1.85 18.88
C ILE A 753 0.55 1.34 18.76
N ARG A 754 0.10 0.60 19.77
CA ARG A 754 -1.16 -0.16 19.74
C ARG A 754 -1.93 -0.06 21.04
N TYR A 755 -3.17 0.40 20.91
CA TYR A 755 -4.08 0.57 22.04
C TYR A 755 -5.15 -0.51 22.12
N ASP A 756 -5.26 -1.36 21.10
CA ASP A 756 -6.17 -2.49 21.11
C ASP A 756 -5.65 -3.60 22.03
N LYS A 757 -6.57 -4.41 22.53
CA LYS A 757 -6.18 -5.63 23.25
C LYS A 757 -5.44 -6.61 22.33
N ILE A 758 -5.68 -6.58 21.02
CA ILE A 758 -5.06 -7.47 20.05
C ILE A 758 -4.55 -6.66 18.84
N PRO A 759 -3.36 -7.00 18.32
CA PRO A 759 -2.25 -7.70 18.95
C PRO A 759 -1.87 -7.22 20.35
N ASP A 760 -1.41 -8.16 21.15
CA ASP A 760 -0.84 -7.89 22.46
C ASP A 760 0.64 -7.53 22.31
N ASP A 761 0.88 -6.26 22.01
CA ASP A 761 2.21 -5.74 21.69
C ASP A 761 2.56 -4.59 22.63
N ARG A 762 2.98 -4.99 23.83
CA ARG A 762 3.22 -4.10 24.96
C ARG A 762 4.05 -4.77 26.05
N TRP A 763 4.52 -3.94 26.97
CA TRP A 763 5.01 -4.35 28.27
C TRP A 763 3.99 -3.99 29.35
N THR A 764 3.79 -4.86 30.35
CA THR A 764 3.03 -4.53 31.56
C THR A 764 3.77 -4.92 32.85
N ASN A 765 3.50 -4.17 33.93
CA ASN A 765 3.93 -4.54 35.29
C ASN A 765 2.84 -5.29 36.08
N SER A 766 1.90 -5.95 35.39
CA SER A 766 0.80 -6.66 36.04
C SER A 766 1.29 -7.70 37.05
N GLY A 767 0.79 -7.65 38.29
CA GLY A 767 1.22 -8.53 39.38
C GLY A 767 2.46 -8.05 40.14
N SER A 768 3.03 -6.89 39.79
CA SER A 768 4.17 -6.32 40.52
C SER A 768 3.83 -6.05 42.00
N PRO A 769 4.72 -6.42 42.94
CA PRO A 769 4.58 -6.05 44.34
C PRO A 769 5.11 -4.63 44.63
N ASN A 770 5.67 -3.94 43.63
CA ASN A 770 6.37 -2.68 43.82
C ASN A 770 5.38 -1.50 43.86
N ALA A 771 5.65 -0.52 44.73
CA ALA A 771 4.89 0.74 44.74
C ALA A 771 5.16 1.61 43.50
N THR A 772 6.32 1.43 42.88
CA THR A 772 6.72 2.04 41.61
C THR A 772 7.52 1.04 40.80
N ASP A 773 7.31 1.01 39.49
CA ASP A 773 8.13 0.24 38.57
C ASP A 773 8.82 1.16 37.56
N HIS A 774 9.81 0.64 36.86
CA HIS A 774 10.44 1.37 35.76
C HIS A 774 10.54 0.51 34.51
N LEU A 775 10.43 1.18 33.37
CA LEU A 775 10.75 0.68 32.04
C LEU A 775 11.82 1.61 31.45
N GLY A 776 12.86 1.06 30.84
CA GLY A 776 13.98 1.83 30.34
C GLY A 776 14.73 1.15 29.22
N VAL A 777 15.74 1.85 28.72
CA VAL A 777 16.58 1.40 27.61
C VAL A 777 18.03 1.60 27.96
N ASP A 778 18.81 0.54 27.77
CA ASP A 778 20.26 0.54 27.79
C ASP A 778 20.77 0.67 26.36
N PHE A 779 21.52 1.73 26.06
CA PHE A 779 22.09 1.96 24.75
C PHE A 779 23.38 1.17 24.50
N GLY A 780 23.96 0.55 25.54
CA GLY A 780 25.26 -0.13 25.50
C GLY A 780 26.47 0.82 25.44
N ALA A 781 26.25 2.08 25.08
CA ALA A 781 27.23 3.16 25.08
C ALA A 781 26.53 4.51 25.25
N PRO A 782 27.24 5.56 25.71
CA PRO A 782 26.64 6.88 25.88
C PRO A 782 26.04 7.43 24.58
N ARG A 783 24.77 7.87 24.63
CA ARG A 783 24.05 8.55 23.55
C ARG A 783 23.47 9.87 24.06
N LYS A 784 23.31 10.83 23.16
CA LYS A 784 22.61 12.09 23.44
C LYS A 784 21.11 11.88 23.30
N ILE A 785 20.37 12.39 24.29
CA ILE A 785 18.90 12.39 24.31
C ILE A 785 18.41 13.71 24.88
N ASN A 786 17.29 14.22 24.37
CA ASN A 786 16.64 15.43 24.89
C ASN A 786 15.10 15.30 24.97
N GLU A 787 14.57 14.15 24.57
CA GLU A 787 13.15 13.87 24.57
C GLU A 787 12.90 12.37 24.81
N VAL A 788 11.86 12.06 25.58
CA VAL A 788 11.36 10.71 25.81
C VAL A 788 9.85 10.72 25.63
N LYS A 789 9.31 9.77 24.87
CA LYS A 789 7.86 9.52 24.76
C LYS A 789 7.58 8.12 25.23
N PHE A 790 6.49 7.96 25.97
CA PHE A 790 5.96 6.63 26.22
C PHE A 790 4.44 6.63 26.00
N TYR A 791 3.95 5.56 25.41
CA TYR A 791 2.57 5.42 24.98
C TYR A 791 1.93 4.37 25.87
N THR A 792 0.91 4.77 26.64
CA THR A 792 0.31 3.89 27.64
C THR A 792 -0.87 3.12 27.06
N TYR A 793 -1.00 1.85 27.41
CA TYR A 793 -2.20 1.06 27.18
C TYR A 793 -3.11 1.12 28.43
N ASP A 794 -4.39 1.41 28.24
CA ASP A 794 -5.41 1.44 29.29
C ASP A 794 -6.61 0.56 28.89
N ASP A 795 -6.84 -0.51 29.65
CA ASP A 795 -7.93 -1.47 29.41
C ASP A 795 -9.24 -1.09 30.13
N GLY A 796 -9.27 0.06 30.81
CA GLY A 796 -10.37 0.51 31.65
C GLY A 796 -10.53 -0.28 32.96
N ALA A 797 -9.74 -1.34 33.17
CA ALA A 797 -9.88 -2.30 34.26
C ALA A 797 -8.62 -2.36 35.14
N ASN A 798 -7.67 -3.26 34.87
CA ASN A 798 -6.50 -3.53 35.71
C ASN A 798 -5.26 -2.78 35.24
N ILE A 799 -5.11 -2.59 33.93
CA ILE A 799 -4.01 -1.84 33.33
C ILE A 799 -4.51 -0.44 33.05
N ARG A 800 -3.94 0.56 33.72
CA ARG A 800 -4.35 1.96 33.65
C ARG A 800 -3.15 2.86 33.37
N VAL A 801 -3.41 4.05 32.83
CA VAL A 801 -2.42 5.14 32.79
C VAL A 801 -1.82 5.38 34.20
N PRO A 802 -0.49 5.58 34.34
CA PRO A 802 0.13 5.81 35.65
C PRO A 802 -0.43 7.06 36.34
N ALA A 803 -0.48 7.06 37.67
CA ALA A 803 -0.83 8.24 38.46
C ALA A 803 0.20 9.37 38.30
N SER A 804 1.48 9.00 38.17
CA SER A 804 2.58 9.91 37.88
C SER A 804 3.76 9.16 37.29
N TYR A 805 4.65 9.89 36.63
CA TYR A 805 5.91 9.34 36.12
C TYR A 805 7.07 10.33 36.26
N THR A 806 8.32 9.86 36.18
CA THR A 806 9.53 10.68 36.13
C THR A 806 10.57 10.03 35.21
N VAL A 807 11.20 10.80 34.33
CA VAL A 807 12.30 10.32 33.50
C VAL A 807 13.62 10.46 34.25
N GLN A 808 14.39 9.38 34.25
CA GLN A 808 15.72 9.29 34.84
C GLN A 808 16.74 8.85 33.80
N TYR A 809 17.98 9.25 34.00
CA TYR A 809 19.13 8.83 33.21
C TYR A 809 20.25 8.35 34.12
N LEU A 810 21.11 7.48 33.59
CA LEU A 810 22.28 7.03 34.30
C LEU A 810 23.38 8.09 34.18
N LYS A 811 23.75 8.67 35.31
CA LYS A 811 24.79 9.69 35.45
C LYS A 811 25.85 9.17 36.40
N ASP A 812 27.10 9.04 35.93
CA ASP A 812 28.24 8.61 36.75
C ASP A 812 27.97 7.29 37.52
N GLY A 813 27.25 6.36 36.88
CA GLY A 813 26.88 5.07 37.46
C GLY A 813 25.68 5.09 38.43
N ALA A 814 25.05 6.24 38.65
CA ALA A 814 23.87 6.40 39.51
C ALA A 814 22.66 6.96 38.74
N TRP A 815 21.46 6.57 39.13
CA TRP A 815 20.24 7.10 38.55
C TRP A 815 19.96 8.52 39.05
N ALA A 816 19.77 9.46 38.12
CA ALA A 816 19.37 10.83 38.40
C ALA A 816 18.16 11.22 37.56
N ASN A 817 17.32 12.13 38.05
CA ASN A 817 16.24 12.71 37.24
C ASN A 817 16.86 13.54 36.11
N VAL A 818 16.30 13.46 34.89
CA VAL A 818 16.72 14.39 33.83
C VAL A 818 16.36 15.83 34.25
N PRO A 819 17.22 16.82 33.95
CA PRO A 819 17.02 18.19 34.41
C PRO A 819 15.81 18.84 33.71
N SER A 820 15.13 19.76 34.39
CA SER A 820 14.10 20.63 33.80
C SER A 820 13.03 19.92 32.94
N GLN A 821 12.53 18.77 33.41
CA GLN A 821 11.51 17.97 32.72
C GLN A 821 10.25 18.80 32.43
N THR A 822 9.92 18.95 31.16
CA THR A 822 8.66 19.52 30.70
C THR A 822 7.79 18.40 30.16
N LYS A 823 6.65 18.16 30.81
CA LYS A 823 5.73 17.07 30.48
C LYS A 823 4.60 17.57 29.60
N SER A 824 4.32 16.86 28.51
CA SER A 824 3.18 17.10 27.64
C SER A 824 2.46 15.78 27.37
N PRO A 825 1.21 15.62 27.83
CA PRO A 825 0.46 16.52 28.71
C PRO A 825 1.03 16.60 30.13
N ALA A 826 0.63 17.63 30.89
CA ALA A 826 1.11 17.83 32.26
C ALA A 826 0.65 16.73 33.24
N THR A 827 -0.52 16.16 33.00
CA THR A 827 -1.05 14.98 33.70
C THR A 827 -1.03 13.80 32.73
N PRO A 828 -0.61 12.61 33.18
CA PRO A 828 -0.57 11.44 32.30
C PRO A 828 -1.93 11.15 31.67
N VAL A 829 -1.93 10.75 30.39
CA VAL A 829 -3.15 10.41 29.63
C VAL A 829 -3.07 8.99 29.09
N ALA A 830 -4.23 8.31 29.08
CA ALA A 830 -4.39 6.98 28.53
C ALA A 830 -4.37 6.99 26.99
N ASN A 831 -3.92 5.87 26.39
CA ASN A 831 -3.94 5.60 24.94
C ASN A 831 -3.43 6.76 24.08
N ASN A 832 -2.35 7.39 24.54
CA ASN A 832 -1.78 8.57 23.90
C ASN A 832 -0.31 8.74 24.31
N ALA A 833 0.41 9.58 23.58
CA ALA A 833 1.79 9.93 23.89
C ALA A 833 1.87 10.71 25.21
N ASN A 834 2.76 10.29 26.10
CA ASN A 834 3.18 11.04 27.27
C ASN A 834 4.64 11.47 27.06
N GLU A 835 4.82 12.71 26.61
CA GLU A 835 6.09 13.27 26.19
C GLU A 835 6.79 14.01 27.33
N VAL A 836 8.12 13.91 27.36
CA VAL A 836 9.00 14.66 28.26
C VAL A 836 10.15 15.24 27.46
N THR A 837 10.23 16.57 27.42
CA THR A 837 11.38 17.29 26.85
C THR A 837 12.26 17.85 27.97
N PHE A 838 13.57 17.91 27.72
CA PHE A 838 14.57 18.34 28.67
C PHE A 838 15.86 18.81 27.96
N PRO A 839 16.74 19.59 28.61
CA PRO A 839 18.06 19.90 28.06
C PRO A 839 18.86 18.62 27.75
N THR A 840 19.57 18.60 26.63
CA THR A 840 20.35 17.43 26.19
C THR A 840 21.23 16.87 27.30
N VAL A 841 21.11 15.55 27.52
CA VAL A 841 22.03 14.78 28.36
C VAL A 841 22.70 13.70 27.52
N THR A 842 23.95 13.36 27.88
CA THR A 842 24.65 12.18 27.34
C THR A 842 24.58 11.06 28.38
N THR A 843 24.05 9.90 28.02
CA THR A 843 23.85 8.78 28.96
C THR A 843 23.92 7.44 28.25
N SER A 844 24.38 6.39 28.95
CA SER A 844 24.30 5.02 28.44
C SER A 844 22.94 4.39 28.68
N GLN A 845 22.14 4.89 29.62
CA GLN A 845 20.82 4.32 29.93
C GLN A 845 19.83 5.40 30.38
N PHE A 846 18.56 5.24 30.01
CA PHE A 846 17.46 6.01 30.58
C PHE A 846 16.34 5.09 31.06
N ARG A 847 15.48 5.59 31.94
CA ARG A 847 14.26 4.90 32.36
C ARG A 847 13.15 5.87 32.73
N VAL A 848 11.91 5.42 32.56
CA VAL A 848 10.71 6.08 33.08
C VAL A 848 10.30 5.35 34.35
N VAL A 849 10.32 6.06 35.48
CA VAL A 849 9.80 5.55 36.76
C VAL A 849 8.31 5.86 36.79
N LEU A 850 7.48 4.81 36.86
CA LEU A 850 6.03 4.83 36.76
C LEU A 850 5.42 4.52 38.13
N THR A 851 4.49 5.36 38.57
CA THR A 851 3.68 5.13 39.78
C THR A 851 2.30 4.67 39.35
N PRO A 852 1.91 3.41 39.59
CA PRO A 852 0.57 2.94 39.26
C PRO A 852 -0.50 3.65 40.09
N GLN A 853 -1.73 3.68 39.57
CA GLN A 853 -2.88 4.06 40.40
C GLN A 853 -3.13 2.99 41.47
N ALA A 854 -3.75 3.36 42.59
CA ALA A 854 -3.97 2.44 43.70
C ALA A 854 -4.73 1.17 43.26
N GLY A 855 -4.11 0.00 43.47
CA GLY A 855 -4.67 -1.31 43.08
C GLY A 855 -4.69 -1.58 41.57
N LYS A 856 -3.95 -0.81 40.77
CA LYS A 856 -3.84 -0.93 39.32
C LYS A 856 -2.39 -1.15 38.90
N PHE A 857 -2.22 -1.49 37.63
CA PHE A 857 -0.94 -1.69 36.96
C PHE A 857 -0.83 -0.74 35.76
N VAL A 858 0.34 -0.69 35.15
CA VAL A 858 0.69 0.16 34.01
C VAL A 858 1.08 -0.73 32.83
N GLY A 859 0.62 -0.36 31.65
CA GLY A 859 1.01 -0.95 30.38
C GLY A 859 1.59 0.12 29.46
N VAL A 860 2.64 -0.22 28.72
CA VAL A 860 3.29 0.65 27.75
C VAL A 860 3.39 -0.10 26.43
N THR A 861 2.80 0.45 25.37
CA THR A 861 2.89 -0.12 24.02
C THR A 861 4.16 0.33 23.30
N GLU A 862 4.70 1.52 23.60
CA GLU A 862 5.96 1.99 23.01
C GLU A 862 6.66 3.00 23.94
N LEU A 863 7.99 2.99 23.92
CA LEU A 863 8.92 3.82 24.67
C LEU A 863 10.02 4.30 23.72
N GLU A 864 9.95 5.58 23.38
CA GLU A 864 10.86 6.22 22.45
C GLU A 864 11.80 7.17 23.19
N SER A 865 12.99 7.37 22.65
CA SER A 865 13.84 8.49 23.03
C SER A 865 14.40 9.17 21.80
N TRP A 866 14.23 10.48 21.73
CA TRP A 866 14.50 11.27 20.55
C TRP A 866 15.70 12.19 20.76
N TYR A 867 16.41 12.42 19.65
CA TYR A 867 17.50 13.40 19.55
C TYR A 867 17.59 13.91 18.10
N PRO A 868 18.03 15.17 17.86
CA PRO A 868 18.30 15.65 16.52
C PRO A 868 19.22 14.73 15.72
N GLU A 869 18.79 14.36 14.52
CA GLU A 869 19.58 13.58 13.58
C GLU A 869 20.90 14.30 13.26
N THR A 870 21.99 13.54 13.27
CA THR A 870 23.29 14.06 12.82
C THR A 870 23.18 14.42 11.34
N PRO A 871 23.51 15.68 10.94
CA PRO A 871 23.56 16.06 9.54
C PRO A 871 24.51 15.16 8.74
N ALA A 872 24.37 15.17 7.41
CA ALA A 872 25.34 14.52 6.54
C ALA A 872 26.77 15.00 6.84
N LEU A 873 27.72 14.08 6.80
CA LEU A 873 29.11 14.24 7.19
C LEU A 873 30.04 14.04 5.99
N LYS A 874 31.17 14.74 5.99
CA LYS A 874 32.31 14.51 5.11
C LYS A 874 33.43 13.86 5.91
N ILE A 875 34.09 12.87 5.32
CA ILE A 875 35.23 12.17 5.94
C ILE A 875 36.47 12.50 5.10
N ILE A 876 37.42 13.23 5.66
CA ILE A 876 38.54 13.85 4.91
C ILE A 876 39.86 13.22 5.36
N ASN A 877 40.66 12.72 4.42
CA ASN A 877 41.94 12.12 4.73
C ASN A 877 43.00 13.18 5.10
N LYS A 878 43.79 12.94 6.15
CA LYS A 878 44.82 13.88 6.61
C LYS A 878 45.99 14.02 5.63
N ASN A 879 46.40 12.93 4.97
CA ASN A 879 47.55 12.93 4.08
C ASN A 879 47.31 13.71 2.78
N SER A 880 46.10 13.59 2.22
CA SER A 880 45.76 14.15 0.89
C SER A 880 44.81 15.35 0.93
N ASN A 881 44.09 15.56 2.03
CA ASN A 881 42.92 16.46 2.13
C ASN A 881 41.77 16.11 1.17
N LEU A 882 41.75 14.90 0.62
CA LEU A 882 40.66 14.40 -0.23
C LEU A 882 39.53 13.79 0.61
N GLU A 883 38.32 13.80 0.06
CA GLU A 883 37.12 13.27 0.70
C GLU A 883 36.96 11.77 0.42
N LEU A 884 36.50 11.00 1.40
CA LEU A 884 36.10 9.62 1.23
C LEU A 884 34.77 9.57 0.46
N GLY A 885 34.72 8.81 -0.63
CA GLY A 885 33.52 8.67 -1.44
C GLY A 885 33.46 7.36 -2.19
N ILE A 886 32.33 7.12 -2.86
CA ILE A 886 32.12 5.91 -3.67
C ILE A 886 32.49 6.16 -5.12
N SER A 887 33.27 5.25 -5.71
CA SER A 887 33.73 5.35 -7.09
C SER A 887 32.58 5.50 -8.08
N GLY A 888 32.69 6.49 -8.98
CA GLY A 888 31.71 6.74 -10.05
C GLY A 888 30.29 7.02 -9.56
N THR A 889 30.10 7.48 -8.31
CA THR A 889 28.77 7.64 -7.68
C THR A 889 27.93 6.35 -7.63
N SER A 890 28.59 5.19 -7.67
CA SER A 890 27.91 3.89 -7.71
C SER A 890 26.90 3.71 -6.57
N ILE A 891 25.74 3.17 -6.90
CA ILE A 891 24.71 2.76 -5.94
C ILE A 891 24.68 1.23 -5.74
N ALA A 892 25.51 0.49 -6.47
CA ALA A 892 25.57 -0.96 -6.40
C ALA A 892 26.35 -1.43 -5.16
N ALA A 893 25.91 -2.56 -4.60
CA ALA A 893 26.69 -3.28 -3.60
C ALA A 893 28.06 -3.66 -4.18
N GLY A 894 29.11 -3.49 -3.39
CA GLY A 894 30.50 -3.69 -3.81
C GLY A 894 31.13 -2.46 -4.46
N GLY A 895 30.43 -1.32 -4.52
CA GLY A 895 31.01 -0.06 -4.97
C GLY A 895 32.28 0.28 -4.17
N ALA A 896 33.38 0.50 -4.88
CA ALA A 896 34.67 0.77 -4.27
C ALA A 896 34.67 2.08 -3.48
N VAL A 897 35.16 2.02 -2.24
CA VAL A 897 35.39 3.22 -1.42
C VAL A 897 36.79 3.75 -1.74
N GLN A 898 36.87 5.02 -2.10
CA GLN A 898 38.10 5.67 -2.54
C GLN A 898 38.16 7.11 -2.02
N GLN A 899 39.35 7.70 -1.95
CA GLN A 899 39.46 9.15 -1.75
C GLN A 899 39.26 9.90 -3.08
N GLN A 900 38.63 11.06 -3.05
CA GLN A 900 38.27 11.84 -4.23
C GLN A 900 38.38 13.33 -3.98
N THR A 901 38.60 14.10 -5.05
CA THR A 901 38.45 15.56 -5.01
C THR A 901 37.04 15.93 -4.57
N ALA A 902 36.92 16.85 -3.62
CA ALA A 902 35.62 17.28 -3.09
C ALA A 902 34.70 17.83 -4.18
N ASP A 903 33.42 17.46 -4.13
CA ASP A 903 32.37 18.00 -4.99
C ASP A 903 31.02 18.10 -4.24
N THR A 904 29.92 18.29 -4.97
CA THR A 904 28.57 18.45 -4.39
C THR A 904 27.73 17.17 -4.43
N THR A 905 28.27 16.08 -4.96
CA THR A 905 27.54 14.84 -5.16
C THR A 905 27.35 14.09 -3.84
N ALA A 906 26.26 13.33 -3.73
CA ALA A 906 25.87 12.70 -2.46
C ALA A 906 26.75 11.49 -2.08
N ASN A 907 27.60 11.00 -2.98
CA ASN A 907 28.46 9.82 -2.74
C ASN A 907 29.62 10.13 -1.78
N HIS A 908 29.92 11.40 -1.48
CA HIS A 908 30.93 11.82 -0.48
C HIS A 908 30.28 12.13 0.88
N LYS A 909 28.96 12.05 0.95
CA LYS A 909 28.17 12.37 2.14
C LYS A 909 27.88 11.09 2.91
N TRP A 910 28.18 11.11 4.19
CA TRP A 910 28.06 9.95 5.08
C TRP A 910 27.17 10.27 6.29
N LYS A 911 26.54 9.25 6.86
CA LYS A 911 25.80 9.36 8.12
C LYS A 911 26.36 8.32 9.10
N LEU A 912 26.80 8.80 10.25
CA LEU A 912 27.25 7.94 11.35
C LEU A 912 26.06 7.63 12.25
N VAL A 913 25.61 6.37 12.22
CA VAL A 913 24.51 5.87 13.04
C VAL A 913 25.08 5.06 14.20
N PRO A 914 24.84 5.45 15.48
CA PRO A 914 25.24 4.66 16.63
C PRO A 914 24.68 3.23 16.58
N ALA A 915 25.54 2.25 16.84
CA ALA A 915 25.22 0.83 16.92
C ALA A 915 25.52 0.30 18.34
N GLU A 916 25.67 -1.01 18.46
CA GLU A 916 25.98 -1.68 19.73
C GLU A 916 27.38 -1.37 20.25
N ASN A 917 27.57 -1.42 21.58
CA ASN A 917 28.87 -1.33 22.25
C ASN A 917 29.75 -0.13 21.82
N GLY A 918 29.15 0.99 21.44
CA GLY A 918 29.86 2.21 21.04
C GLY A 918 30.39 2.22 19.61
N TYR A 919 30.05 1.20 18.81
CA TYR A 919 30.34 1.19 17.37
C TYR A 919 29.34 2.04 16.59
N TYR A 920 29.68 2.32 15.34
CA TYR A 920 28.85 3.04 14.37
C TYR A 920 28.69 2.22 13.09
N LYS A 921 27.52 2.36 12.46
CA LYS A 921 27.32 2.09 11.04
C LYS A 921 27.54 3.39 10.27
N ILE A 922 28.32 3.35 9.20
CA ILE A 922 28.66 4.52 8.39
C ILE A 922 27.95 4.40 7.04
N PHE A 923 26.79 5.03 6.92
CA PHE A 923 25.93 4.98 5.73
C PHE A 923 26.34 6.01 4.70
N ASN A 924 26.40 5.63 3.43
CA ASN A 924 26.55 6.56 2.34
C ASN A 924 25.20 7.18 1.97
N ALA A 925 25.09 8.50 1.91
CA ALA A 925 23.82 9.18 1.64
C ALA A 925 23.32 9.00 0.20
N ASN A 926 24.21 8.69 -0.76
CA ASN A 926 23.81 8.39 -2.13
C ASN A 926 23.21 6.99 -2.25
N SER A 927 23.86 5.95 -1.71
CA SER A 927 23.41 4.57 -1.91
C SER A 927 22.50 4.04 -0.81
N GLY A 928 22.54 4.61 0.40
CA GLY A 928 21.94 4.05 1.61
C GLY A 928 22.67 2.80 2.14
N GLN A 929 23.82 2.47 1.56
CA GLN A 929 24.63 1.31 1.95
C GLN A 929 25.68 1.69 2.99
N VAL A 930 26.18 0.70 3.74
CA VAL A 930 27.17 0.89 4.80
C VAL A 930 28.60 0.66 4.30
N LEU A 931 29.55 1.39 4.87
CA LEU A 931 30.98 1.10 4.74
C LEU A 931 31.30 -0.27 5.35
N GLY A 932 31.85 -1.18 4.56
CA GLY A 932 32.24 -2.52 4.97
C GLY A 932 33.59 -2.95 4.38
N ILE A 933 34.03 -4.15 4.76
CA ILE A 933 35.25 -4.77 4.26
C ILE A 933 34.90 -5.99 3.43
N LYS A 934 35.47 -6.07 2.22
CA LYS A 934 35.22 -7.15 1.27
C LYS A 934 35.39 -8.52 1.91
N ASP A 935 34.38 -9.37 1.74
CA ASP A 935 34.31 -10.75 2.24
C ASP A 935 34.50 -10.88 3.77
N ALA A 936 34.23 -9.80 4.54
CA ALA A 936 34.52 -9.71 5.97
C ALA A 936 35.96 -10.13 6.33
N SER A 937 36.91 -9.87 5.42
CA SER A 937 38.31 -10.27 5.57
C SER A 937 38.94 -9.64 6.82
N LYS A 938 39.83 -10.39 7.49
CA LYS A 938 40.65 -9.90 8.61
C LYS A 938 42.10 -9.63 8.21
N THR A 939 42.40 -9.68 6.92
CA THR A 939 43.75 -9.52 6.39
C THR A 939 44.02 -8.07 6.05
N ALA A 940 45.24 -7.60 6.34
CA ALA A 940 45.72 -6.28 5.93
C ALA A 940 45.74 -6.15 4.39
N GLY A 941 45.37 -4.99 3.88
CA GLY A 941 45.18 -4.72 2.45
C GLY A 941 43.83 -5.16 1.90
N ALA A 942 42.90 -5.66 2.72
CA ALA A 942 41.55 -5.97 2.24
C ALA A 942 40.79 -4.69 1.85
N THR A 943 40.02 -4.78 0.77
CA THR A 943 39.32 -3.65 0.16
C THR A 943 38.14 -3.16 0.98
N ALA A 944 38.07 -1.85 1.20
CA ALA A 944 36.86 -1.20 1.71
C ALA A 944 35.87 -0.91 0.57
N LEU A 945 34.60 -1.18 0.81
CA LEU A 945 33.51 -1.04 -0.16
C LEU A 945 32.21 -0.63 0.53
N GLN A 946 31.20 -0.24 -0.25
CA GLN A 946 29.83 -0.13 0.26
C GLN A 946 29.07 -1.45 0.10
N TRP A 947 28.26 -1.82 1.09
CA TRP A 947 27.42 -3.02 1.05
C TRP A 947 26.08 -2.81 1.74
N GLY A 948 25.09 -3.65 1.41
CA GLY A 948 23.82 -3.69 2.15
C GLY A 948 24.06 -4.12 3.60
N ASP A 949 23.38 -3.51 4.57
CA ASP A 949 23.59 -3.83 5.98
C ASP A 949 23.12 -5.25 6.33
N THR A 950 24.07 -6.17 6.51
CA THR A 950 23.86 -7.57 6.91
C THR A 950 24.03 -7.81 8.41
N LEU A 951 24.13 -6.74 9.22
CA LEU A 951 24.36 -6.81 10.67
C LEU A 951 25.66 -7.52 11.09
N THR A 952 26.60 -7.72 10.16
CA THR A 952 27.89 -8.38 10.41
C THR A 952 28.92 -7.41 10.99
N ALA A 953 29.88 -7.95 11.74
CA ALA A 953 30.85 -7.13 12.47
C ALA A 953 31.76 -6.29 11.56
N ASP A 954 31.93 -6.65 10.27
CA ASP A 954 32.75 -5.89 9.33
C ASP A 954 32.08 -4.58 8.86
N HIS A 955 30.80 -4.39 9.15
CA HIS A 955 30.07 -3.13 8.93
C HIS A 955 30.11 -2.17 10.13
N LEU A 956 30.73 -2.60 11.24
CA LEU A 956 30.76 -1.85 12.49
C LEU A 956 32.13 -1.20 12.68
N TRP A 957 32.13 0.11 12.94
CA TRP A 957 33.32 0.94 13.03
C TRP A 957 33.39 1.69 14.35
N SER A 958 34.57 1.73 14.98
CA SER A 958 34.85 2.62 16.11
C SER A 958 35.53 3.88 15.61
N VAL A 959 35.11 5.04 16.13
CA VAL A 959 35.73 6.33 15.86
C VAL A 959 36.66 6.66 17.02
N VAL A 960 37.97 6.46 16.82
CA VAL A 960 38.98 6.61 17.88
C VAL A 960 39.71 7.93 17.71
N ASP A 961 39.66 8.82 18.71
CA ASP A 961 40.38 10.09 18.68
C ASP A 961 41.90 9.87 18.53
N ALA A 962 42.52 10.65 17.63
CA ALA A 962 43.95 10.67 17.38
C ALA A 962 44.57 12.06 17.64
N GLY A 963 43.81 12.99 18.21
CA GLY A 963 44.25 14.33 18.56
C GLY A 963 44.23 15.31 17.39
N GLY A 964 44.19 16.61 17.69
CA GLY A 964 44.23 17.68 16.70
C GLY A 964 43.04 17.71 15.73
N GLY A 965 41.89 17.14 16.13
CA GLY A 965 40.69 17.05 15.31
C GLY A 965 40.71 15.90 14.29
N TYR A 966 41.63 14.94 14.42
CA TYR A 966 41.71 13.73 13.60
C TYR A 966 41.32 12.50 14.42
N CYS A 967 40.76 11.50 13.74
CA CYS A 967 40.38 10.22 14.30
C CYS A 967 40.83 9.06 13.39
N LYS A 968 40.78 7.85 13.93
CA LYS A 968 40.93 6.59 13.20
C LYS A 968 39.56 5.93 13.10
N LEU A 969 39.28 5.31 11.96
CA LEU A 969 38.12 4.45 11.77
C LEU A 969 38.59 3.00 11.92
N VAL A 970 38.24 2.36 13.04
CA VAL A 970 38.68 0.99 13.38
C VAL A 970 37.56 0.00 13.13
N ASN A 971 37.78 -1.00 12.28
CA ASN A 971 36.79 -2.02 11.99
C ASN A 971 36.64 -3.01 13.16
N LYS A 972 35.40 -3.33 13.57
CA LYS A 972 35.14 -4.25 14.70
C LYS A 972 35.60 -5.68 14.43
N ASN A 973 35.47 -6.16 13.19
CA ASN A 973 35.74 -7.57 12.87
C ASN A 973 37.24 -7.91 12.84
N SER A 974 38.07 -6.99 12.32
CA SER A 974 39.53 -7.17 12.17
C SER A 974 40.34 -6.44 13.23
N GLY A 975 39.83 -5.36 13.82
CA GLY A 975 40.60 -4.45 14.68
C GLY A 975 41.55 -3.51 13.92
N MET A 976 41.53 -3.56 12.58
CA MET A 976 42.39 -2.77 11.69
C MET A 976 41.77 -1.39 11.39
N VAL A 977 42.59 -0.45 10.91
CA VAL A 977 42.19 0.92 10.57
C VAL A 977 41.93 1.09 9.08
N LEU A 978 41.01 1.99 8.72
CA LEU A 978 40.80 2.44 7.35
C LEU A 978 41.97 3.34 6.91
N GLY A 979 42.63 2.99 5.81
CA GLY A 979 43.75 3.71 5.20
C GLY A 979 43.62 3.85 3.68
N ILE A 980 44.54 4.60 3.06
CA ILE A 980 44.57 4.78 1.60
C ILE A 980 45.74 4.00 1.01
N ASP A 981 45.47 3.23 -0.04
CA ASP A 981 46.47 2.40 -0.69
C ASP A 981 47.73 3.19 -1.08
N GLY A 982 48.89 2.66 -0.67
CA GLY A 982 50.20 3.25 -0.90
C GLY A 982 50.40 4.68 -0.36
N MET A 983 49.60 5.13 0.62
CA MET A 983 49.57 6.54 1.05
C MET A 983 49.36 7.53 -0.09
N SER A 984 48.70 7.10 -1.17
CA SER A 984 48.50 7.92 -2.36
C SER A 984 47.80 9.24 -2.00
N THR A 985 48.14 10.31 -2.70
CA THR A 985 47.43 11.60 -2.63
C THR A 985 46.57 11.84 -3.87
N SER A 986 46.49 10.87 -4.77
CA SER A 986 45.70 10.95 -6.00
C SER A 986 44.21 10.73 -5.71
N SER A 987 43.37 11.53 -6.37
CA SER A 987 41.93 11.26 -6.46
C SER A 987 41.70 9.93 -7.18
N GLY A 988 40.81 9.11 -6.62
CA GLY A 988 40.53 7.74 -7.07
C GLY A 988 41.35 6.65 -6.37
N ALA A 989 42.25 6.99 -5.45
CA ALA A 989 43.00 5.98 -4.71
C ALA A 989 42.09 5.19 -3.75
N GLN A 990 42.23 3.86 -3.76
CA GLN A 990 41.39 2.93 -3.03
C GLN A 990 41.58 3.05 -1.51
N ALA A 991 40.48 2.96 -0.77
CA ALA A 991 40.52 2.75 0.68
C ALA A 991 40.59 1.26 1.01
N LEU A 992 41.47 0.90 1.95
CA LEU A 992 41.76 -0.46 2.40
C LEU A 992 41.74 -0.51 3.93
N GLN A 993 41.70 -1.71 4.53
CA GLN A 993 42.05 -1.87 5.95
C GLN A 993 43.52 -2.25 6.13
N TRP A 994 44.17 -1.73 7.17
CA TRP A 994 45.56 -2.00 7.51
C TRP A 994 45.80 -2.07 9.02
N ASP A 995 46.88 -2.73 9.41
CA ASP A 995 47.44 -2.57 10.75
C ASP A 995 47.83 -1.11 10.97
N ASP A 996 47.52 -0.56 12.14
CA ASP A 996 47.85 0.83 12.46
C ASP A 996 49.36 0.99 12.69
N ASN A 997 50.03 1.65 11.75
CA ASN A 997 51.45 2.01 11.80
C ASN A 997 51.67 3.52 12.05
N GLY A 998 50.60 4.28 12.35
CA GLY A 998 50.66 5.71 12.63
C GLY A 998 50.85 6.63 11.42
N THR A 999 50.75 6.14 10.19
CA THR A 999 50.88 6.96 8.97
C THR A 999 49.69 7.93 8.79
N ALA A 1000 49.93 9.02 8.08
CA ALA A 1000 48.93 10.09 7.92
C ALA A 1000 47.69 9.68 7.12
N ASP A 1001 47.79 8.65 6.27
CA ASP A 1001 46.67 8.15 5.48
C ASP A 1001 45.66 7.33 6.30
N HIS A 1002 46.03 6.88 7.49
CA HIS A 1002 45.11 6.24 8.44
C HIS A 1002 44.28 7.24 9.28
N LEU A 1003 44.59 8.54 9.15
CA LEU A 1003 44.00 9.60 9.96
C LEU A 1003 42.96 10.38 9.16
N TRP A 1004 41.77 10.53 9.75
CA TRP A 1004 40.60 11.12 9.12
C TRP A 1004 40.06 12.29 9.94
N ARG A 1005 39.51 13.29 9.27
CA ARG A 1005 38.73 14.36 9.88
C ARG A 1005 37.27 14.22 9.45
N ILE A 1006 36.36 14.15 10.42
CA ILE A 1006 34.92 14.05 10.15
C ILE A 1006 34.28 15.40 10.46
N VAL A 1007 33.62 16.00 9.47
CA VAL A 1007 32.97 17.32 9.60
C VAL A 1007 31.56 17.28 9.04
N THR A 1008 30.70 18.18 9.52
CA THR A 1008 29.39 18.42 8.91
C THR A 1008 29.51 18.92 7.47
N ASP A 1009 28.54 18.57 6.61
CA ASP A 1009 28.53 18.92 5.18
C ASP A 1009 28.53 20.45 4.93
N ASP A 1010 28.06 21.25 5.90
CA ASP A 1010 28.15 22.72 5.90
C ASP A 1010 29.57 23.28 6.13
N GLY A 1011 30.56 22.39 6.31
CA GLY A 1011 31.96 22.67 6.06
C GLY A 1011 32.80 23.14 7.24
N GLY A 1012 32.34 23.01 8.49
CA GLY A 1012 33.10 23.58 9.62
C GLY A 1012 33.04 22.88 10.96
N THR A 1013 31.98 22.15 11.28
CA THR A 1013 31.81 21.61 12.65
C THR A 1013 32.42 20.21 12.73
N PRO A 1014 33.44 19.98 13.58
CA PRO A 1014 33.95 18.64 13.82
C PRO A 1014 32.87 17.74 14.40
N PHE A 1015 32.76 16.51 13.88
CA PHE A 1015 31.97 15.48 14.55
C PHE A 1015 32.70 15.04 15.81
N ASN A 1016 32.24 15.54 16.96
CA ASN A 1016 32.69 15.06 18.26
C ASN A 1016 31.79 13.88 18.65
N GLY A 1017 32.27 12.65 18.43
CA GLY A 1017 31.58 11.40 18.77
C GLY A 1017 31.42 11.14 20.28
N SER A 1018 31.43 12.20 21.10
CA SER A 1018 31.30 12.23 22.55
C SER A 1018 30.09 13.05 23.03
#